data_AF-A0A1H5PCU7-F1
#
_entry.id   AF-A0A1H5PCU7-F1
#
_cell.length_a   1.000
_cell.length_b   1.000
_cell.length_c   1.000
_cell.angle_alpha   90.00
_cell.angle_beta   90.00
_cell.angle_gamma   90.00
#
_symmetry.space_group_name_H-M   'P 1'
#
loop_
_entity.id
_entity.type
_entity.pdbx_description
1 polymer ?
#
loop_
_entity_poly.entity_id
_entity_poly.type
_entity_poly.pdbx_seq_one_letter_code
_entity_poly.pdbx_strand_id
1 'polypeptide(L)'
;MTLRIGFGRTDLTPPLGVELAGFGPFLRRRATSVHAPLYARALAVAGEDGGRWVLVSCDLLGVSAAVVDEVVARVADATGWRPDEIVVHATHNHSGPGTVENVGWGAPDELYVARLPALIAAACVDAVRALAPAAVRHAVVPLEEFAHNRMLPSRDPALLDEGVHVLRVDHDGALAGFVASYSCHPVICCEETSAVHGDFPGEALRLVEAAHPGATGVFLQGALGDINPLYAHGPADESMVALEQYAGRFADAVLSGLGSAAPLAGDAVAVVKQEIPYELAPYDLDELRKRRDEGDDVTYLSLRRTVAALEDGRDVRRPLWVHALRLGPLTLLGYNVEVFHGIKRRLRDALGEHCLVLSTTNGWLGYAPTHDAYEPPADPYPAYEVPIIACHLPFRPDIEDDLVAAGVRAAGRLGADSQWWRGAVVYECHLPSFRDGSGDGIGDLEGLIEGLDYLRDLGVDAVWTGPFYRSPLLDQGFDVADYLDVEPVFGTLATFDRLIEAAHERGIRVIVDYIPNHTSDQHPWFVASRSSRDDPKRDWYVWRDQPNNWTSEAGGSVWEYDPSTGQYYLHSHLVEQPDLNWRNPEVRKALLDVLRFWLDRGADGVRIDVAHMLMKDPEFRDNPPAPGGNHNEFDLQHPDFGTQLHVHDRRHPDTFAALAEIRAVADEYAGRVTIAEIEAMPWADWAEYYAAGMHLPFPFRLLETRWRADLLRAELDGLYAALPDGAWPIVALGNHDRVRLATRLGPAQARVAAVLLLTLAATPCLLYADELGLTDQPVPVERQRDYFARTHGGVSRDPSRTPLPWTGGVNGGFSSAAEKQLWLPVAHDVATLNVEAQLRDPASMLRLYRALARLRHASPALRRGSIAFAGGTESVLAYTRAAGGDRKLVLLNLTDRPATVPLSVDGRVLLSTVSVGIRPVAAGEFELAAGEAVVIDVERDHADH
;
A
#
# COMPACT_ATOMS: atom_id res chain seq x y z
N MET A 1 -13.82 -8.38 -18.16
CA MET A 1 -12.45 -7.84 -18.20
C MET A 1 -12.34 -6.93 -19.40
N THR A 2 -12.77 -5.67 -19.24
CA THR A 2 -12.84 -4.67 -20.29
C THR A 2 -12.24 -3.37 -19.78
N LEU A 3 -11.00 -3.14 -20.19
CA LEU A 3 -10.28 -1.88 -20.04
C LEU A 3 -11.09 -0.72 -20.65
N ARG A 4 -11.14 0.42 -19.96
CA ARG A 4 -11.81 1.64 -20.42
C ARG A 4 -10.83 2.78 -20.55
N ILE A 5 -10.89 3.49 -21.67
CA ILE A 5 -10.04 4.66 -21.95
C ILE A 5 -10.91 5.81 -22.43
N GLY A 6 -10.56 7.03 -22.05
CA GLY A 6 -11.22 8.26 -22.47
C GLY A 6 -10.20 9.34 -22.77
N PHE A 7 -10.58 10.26 -23.66
CA PHE A 7 -9.73 11.38 -24.08
C PHE A 7 -10.45 12.70 -23.84
N GLY A 8 -9.69 13.73 -23.48
CA GLY A 8 -10.18 15.08 -23.27
C GLY A 8 -9.17 16.12 -23.76
N ARG A 9 -9.64 17.31 -24.13
CA ARG A 9 -8.76 18.36 -24.63
C ARG A 9 -9.31 19.76 -24.32
N THR A 10 -8.43 20.65 -23.88
CA THR A 10 -8.71 22.08 -23.69
C THR A 10 -7.66 22.93 -24.39
N ASP A 11 -8.07 24.08 -24.93
CA ASP A 11 -7.19 25.09 -25.52
C ASP A 11 -6.41 25.86 -24.44
N LEU A 12 -5.08 25.93 -24.58
CA LEU A 12 -4.14 26.64 -23.73
C LEU A 12 -3.47 27.83 -24.45
N THR A 13 -3.95 28.24 -25.63
CA THR A 13 -3.33 29.34 -26.37
C THR A 13 -3.40 30.64 -25.55
N PRO A 14 -2.25 31.27 -25.25
CA PRO A 14 -2.24 32.53 -24.52
C PRO A 14 -2.71 33.70 -25.39
N PRO A 15 -3.14 34.81 -24.79
CA PRO A 15 -3.30 36.06 -25.53
C PRO A 15 -1.96 36.52 -26.12
N LEU A 16 -2.00 37.26 -27.24
CA LEU A 16 -0.80 37.88 -27.81
C LEU A 16 -0.19 38.89 -26.83
N GLY A 17 1.13 39.04 -26.89
CA GLY A 17 1.90 39.97 -26.08
C GLY A 17 2.47 39.38 -24.79
N VAL A 18 2.05 38.18 -24.36
CA VAL A 18 2.70 37.45 -23.26
C VAL A 18 4.14 37.09 -23.63
N GLU A 19 4.99 36.91 -22.63
CA GLU A 19 6.35 36.43 -22.87
C GLU A 19 6.34 34.91 -23.08
N LEU A 20 7.04 34.48 -24.13
CA LEU A 20 7.24 33.07 -24.45
C LEU A 20 8.34 32.49 -23.56
N ALA A 21 8.24 31.21 -23.27
CA ALA A 21 9.16 30.51 -22.40
C ALA A 21 10.52 30.24 -23.10
N GLY A 22 11.56 29.95 -22.30
CA GLY A 22 12.78 29.33 -22.82
C GLY A 22 13.88 30.23 -23.40
N PHE A 23 14.92 29.55 -23.89
CA PHE A 23 16.15 30.08 -24.51
C PHE A 23 17.08 30.94 -23.65
N GLY A 24 17.02 30.85 -22.32
CA GLY A 24 18.09 31.37 -21.46
C GLY A 24 18.27 32.89 -21.58
N PRO A 25 19.44 33.41 -22.03
CA PRO A 25 19.74 34.84 -22.08
C PRO A 25 18.85 35.65 -23.05
N PHE A 26 18.08 35.00 -23.92
CA PHE A 26 17.20 35.65 -24.91
C PHE A 26 15.82 36.02 -24.31
N LEU A 27 15.84 36.67 -23.16
CA LEU A 27 14.66 37.08 -22.40
C LEU A 27 13.84 38.15 -23.16
N ARG A 28 12.51 38.18 -22.91
CA ARG A 28 11.50 39.13 -23.43
C ARG A 28 10.96 38.87 -24.85
N ARG A 29 11.10 37.65 -25.35
CA ARG A 29 10.41 37.20 -26.57
C ARG A 29 8.90 37.24 -26.34
N ARG A 30 8.17 38.09 -27.05
CA ARG A 30 6.71 38.22 -26.89
C ARG A 30 5.98 37.52 -28.01
N ALA A 31 4.86 36.88 -27.68
CA ALA A 31 3.94 36.29 -28.66
C ALA A 31 3.39 37.37 -29.60
N THR A 32 3.81 37.38 -30.87
CA THR A 32 3.33 38.34 -31.88
C THR A 32 2.23 37.78 -32.77
N SER A 33 2.18 36.45 -32.91
CA SER A 33 1.19 35.72 -33.68
C SER A 33 0.95 34.33 -33.10
N VAL A 34 -0.08 33.64 -33.58
CA VAL A 34 -0.34 32.23 -33.27
C VAL A 34 -0.24 31.46 -34.59
N HIS A 35 0.76 30.59 -34.69
CA HIS A 35 0.90 29.68 -35.83
C HIS A 35 -0.04 28.48 -35.67
N ALA A 36 -0.08 27.90 -34.47
CA ALA A 36 -1.00 26.83 -34.11
C ALA A 36 -1.43 26.93 -32.64
N PRO A 37 -2.65 26.48 -32.30
CA PRO A 37 -3.11 26.48 -30.92
C PRO A 37 -2.31 25.51 -30.04
N LEU A 38 -2.26 25.81 -28.74
CA LEU A 38 -1.67 24.97 -27.71
C LEU A 38 -2.78 24.21 -26.98
N TYR A 39 -2.52 23.00 -26.50
CA TYR A 39 -3.53 22.21 -25.82
C TYR A 39 -3.06 21.59 -24.52
N ALA A 40 -4.01 21.38 -23.61
CA ALA A 40 -3.98 20.35 -22.58
C ALA A 40 -4.71 19.14 -23.15
N ARG A 41 -4.04 17.99 -23.24
CA ARG A 41 -4.56 16.76 -23.84
C ARG A 41 -4.47 15.64 -22.82
N ALA A 42 -5.63 15.11 -22.41
CA ALA A 42 -5.73 14.14 -21.33
C ALA A 42 -6.11 12.75 -21.82
N LEU A 43 -5.54 11.75 -21.16
CA LEU A 43 -5.82 10.32 -21.30
C LEU A 43 -6.25 9.80 -19.93
N ALA A 44 -7.49 9.35 -19.80
CA ALA A 44 -8.00 8.67 -18.61
C ALA A 44 -8.07 7.16 -18.88
N VAL A 45 -7.65 6.36 -17.91
CA VAL A 45 -7.61 4.89 -17.99
C VAL A 45 -8.26 4.31 -16.73
N ALA A 46 -9.10 3.30 -16.91
CA ALA A 46 -9.74 2.55 -15.82
C ALA A 46 -9.84 1.05 -16.14
N GLY A 47 -9.41 0.21 -15.19
CA GLY A 47 -9.52 -1.24 -15.21
C GLY A 47 -10.74 -1.76 -14.42
N GLU A 48 -11.08 -3.04 -14.58
CA GLU A 48 -12.16 -3.69 -13.81
C GLU A 48 -11.75 -4.03 -12.37
N ASP A 49 -10.45 -4.11 -12.09
CA ASP A 49 -9.86 -4.34 -10.77
C ASP A 49 -9.92 -3.10 -9.85
N GLY A 50 -10.53 -2.01 -10.33
CA GLY A 50 -10.63 -0.74 -9.63
C GLY A 50 -9.42 0.19 -9.86
N GLY A 51 -8.38 -0.29 -10.55
CA GLY A 51 -7.23 0.53 -10.92
C GLY A 51 -7.61 1.63 -11.92
N ARG A 52 -7.14 2.85 -11.69
CA ARG A 52 -7.43 4.00 -12.57
C ARG A 52 -6.39 5.10 -12.42
N TRP A 53 -6.20 5.88 -13.48
CA TRP A 53 -5.39 7.09 -13.48
C TRP A 53 -5.71 7.97 -14.68
N VAL A 54 -5.47 9.28 -14.56
CA VAL A 54 -5.59 10.27 -15.64
C VAL A 54 -4.29 11.04 -15.78
N LEU A 55 -3.76 11.09 -17.00
CA LEU A 55 -2.57 11.86 -17.34
C LEU A 55 -2.96 12.96 -18.33
N VAL A 56 -2.61 14.21 -18.03
CA VAL A 56 -2.76 15.35 -18.93
C VAL A 56 -1.41 15.88 -19.38
N SER A 57 -1.21 15.96 -20.70
CA SER A 57 -0.03 16.54 -21.32
C SER A 57 -0.35 17.95 -21.82
N CYS A 58 0.44 18.92 -21.41
CA CYS A 58 0.23 20.34 -21.70
C CYS A 58 1.33 20.87 -22.63
N ASP A 59 0.96 21.60 -23.69
CA ASP A 59 1.90 22.24 -24.62
C ASP A 59 2.63 23.47 -24.02
N LEU A 60 3.29 23.26 -22.88
CA LEU A 60 3.96 24.25 -22.05
C LEU A 60 5.41 23.81 -21.76
N LEU A 61 6.28 24.76 -21.39
CA LEU A 61 7.66 24.45 -21.00
C LEU A 61 7.75 23.70 -19.66
N GLY A 62 6.91 24.10 -18.71
CA GLY A 62 6.79 23.48 -17.40
C GLY A 62 5.53 23.94 -16.69
N VAL A 63 5.16 23.25 -15.63
CA VAL A 63 4.05 23.63 -14.76
C VAL A 63 4.60 23.77 -13.35
N SER A 64 4.19 24.81 -12.62
CA SER A 64 4.63 25.00 -11.22
C SER A 64 3.88 24.05 -10.29
N ALA A 65 4.49 23.69 -9.15
CA ALA A 65 3.85 22.85 -8.15
C ALA A 65 2.47 23.41 -7.71
N ALA A 66 2.36 24.73 -7.51
CA ALA A 66 1.11 25.38 -7.13
C ALA A 66 -0.01 25.18 -8.18
N VAL A 67 0.32 25.27 -9.47
CA VAL A 67 -0.67 25.01 -10.53
C VAL A 67 -1.04 23.52 -10.56
N VAL A 68 -0.07 22.62 -10.38
CA VAL A 68 -0.33 21.17 -10.31
C VAL A 68 -1.26 20.83 -9.15
N ASP A 69 -0.97 21.33 -7.94
CA ASP A 69 -1.77 21.07 -6.75
C ASP A 69 -3.23 21.51 -6.95
N GLU A 70 -3.44 22.68 -7.55
CA GLU A 70 -4.78 23.17 -7.85
C GLU A 70 -5.48 22.36 -8.95
N VAL A 71 -4.76 21.90 -9.98
CA VAL A 71 -5.32 20.96 -10.98
C VAL A 71 -5.75 19.67 -10.32
N VAL A 72 -4.88 19.07 -9.51
CA VAL A 72 -5.13 17.80 -8.83
C VAL A 72 -6.35 17.90 -7.92
N ALA A 73 -6.43 18.97 -7.11
CA ALA A 73 -7.59 19.22 -6.24
C ALA A 73 -8.88 19.34 -7.06
N ARG A 74 -8.88 20.17 -8.12
CA ARG A 74 -10.06 20.37 -8.98
C ARG A 74 -10.53 19.09 -9.67
N VAL A 75 -9.60 18.26 -10.15
CA VAL A 75 -9.94 16.98 -10.79
C VAL A 75 -10.47 15.99 -9.75
N ALA A 76 -9.82 15.87 -8.59
CA ALA A 76 -10.26 15.00 -7.51
C ALA A 76 -11.69 15.35 -7.05
N ASP A 77 -11.96 16.64 -6.81
CA ASP A 77 -13.28 17.13 -6.41
C ASP A 77 -14.36 16.83 -7.47
N ALA A 78 -14.01 16.94 -8.74
CA ALA A 78 -14.96 16.78 -9.85
C ALA A 78 -15.24 15.31 -10.22
N THR A 79 -14.31 14.40 -9.96
CA THR A 79 -14.40 12.99 -10.40
C THR A 79 -14.47 11.97 -9.26
N GLY A 80 -14.11 12.36 -8.04
CA GLY A 80 -13.91 11.44 -6.91
C GLY A 80 -12.66 10.55 -7.07
N TRP A 81 -11.73 10.92 -7.95
CA TRP A 81 -10.45 10.23 -8.12
C TRP A 81 -9.44 10.75 -7.11
N ARG A 82 -8.56 9.88 -6.61
CA ARG A 82 -7.59 10.25 -5.59
C ARG A 82 -6.49 11.15 -6.18
N PRO A 83 -5.86 12.02 -5.38
CA PRO A 83 -4.77 12.88 -5.84
C PRO A 83 -3.60 12.14 -6.54
N ASP A 84 -3.27 10.93 -6.09
CA ASP A 84 -2.24 10.06 -6.67
C ASP A 84 -2.64 9.50 -8.04
N GLU A 85 -3.93 9.46 -8.37
CA GLU A 85 -4.46 8.99 -9.66
C GLU A 85 -4.36 10.06 -10.77
N ILE A 86 -3.85 11.27 -10.46
CA ILE A 86 -3.85 12.42 -11.38
C ILE A 86 -2.41 12.88 -11.66
N VAL A 87 -2.02 12.85 -12.95
CA VAL A 87 -0.68 13.22 -13.40
C VAL A 87 -0.75 14.37 -14.40
N VAL A 88 -0.05 15.46 -14.09
CA VAL A 88 0.12 16.62 -14.95
C VAL A 88 1.50 16.55 -15.58
N HIS A 89 1.58 16.66 -16.90
CA HIS A 89 2.80 16.54 -17.68
C HIS A 89 2.93 17.76 -18.61
N ALA A 90 4.15 18.24 -18.82
CA ALA A 90 4.45 19.28 -19.80
C ALA A 90 5.19 18.65 -21.00
N THR A 91 4.87 19.08 -22.22
CA THR A 91 5.63 18.65 -23.40
C THR A 91 7.01 19.29 -23.46
N HIS A 92 7.30 20.23 -22.56
CA HIS A 92 8.53 21.00 -22.48
C HIS A 92 8.73 21.92 -23.70
N ASN A 93 7.62 22.50 -24.17
CA ASN A 93 7.55 23.38 -25.33
C ASN A 93 8.09 24.79 -25.04
N HIS A 94 9.17 25.19 -25.72
CA HIS A 94 9.73 26.53 -25.60
C HIS A 94 8.88 27.58 -26.35
N SER A 95 8.05 27.21 -27.33
CA SER A 95 7.22 28.17 -28.08
C SER A 95 5.87 28.50 -27.43
N GLY A 96 5.65 28.06 -26.19
CA GLY A 96 4.51 28.42 -25.35
C GLY A 96 4.79 29.59 -24.42
N PRO A 97 3.79 30.06 -23.65
CA PRO A 97 3.96 31.15 -22.68
C PRO A 97 4.82 30.73 -21.49
N GLY A 98 5.47 31.70 -20.85
CA GLY A 98 6.08 31.52 -19.53
C GLY A 98 5.02 31.20 -18.47
N THR A 99 5.21 30.10 -17.74
CA THR A 99 4.24 29.60 -16.74
C THR A 99 4.87 29.28 -15.39
N VAL A 100 6.20 29.25 -15.34
CA VAL A 100 7.00 29.04 -14.13
C VAL A 100 7.98 30.18 -14.05
N GLU A 101 8.08 30.79 -12.87
CA GLU A 101 9.05 31.85 -12.63
C GLU A 101 10.43 31.21 -12.45
N ASN A 102 11.29 31.33 -13.46
CA ASN A 102 12.63 30.74 -13.48
C ASN A 102 13.62 31.57 -14.32
N VAL A 103 14.93 31.42 -14.09
CA VAL A 103 15.98 32.09 -14.89
C VAL A 103 15.88 31.64 -16.33
N GLY A 104 15.98 32.60 -17.25
CA GLY A 104 15.99 32.27 -18.67
C GLY A 104 14.63 31.85 -19.24
N TRP A 105 13.55 32.01 -18.45
CA TRP A 105 12.18 31.76 -18.87
C TRP A 105 11.46 33.11 -18.97
N GLY A 106 10.55 33.26 -19.95
CA GLY A 106 9.73 34.46 -20.08
C GLY A 106 8.89 34.73 -18.83
N ALA A 107 8.67 36.00 -18.52
CA ALA A 107 7.91 36.39 -17.32
C ALA A 107 6.47 35.85 -17.38
N PRO A 108 6.01 35.09 -16.36
CA PRO A 108 4.65 34.57 -16.37
C PRO A 108 3.61 35.69 -16.32
N ASP A 109 2.61 35.63 -17.21
CA ASP A 109 1.45 36.52 -17.15
C ASP A 109 0.48 36.01 -16.07
N GLU A 110 0.28 36.82 -15.02
CA GLU A 110 -0.50 36.41 -13.84
C GLU A 110 -1.95 36.02 -14.18
N LEU A 111 -2.59 36.74 -15.11
CA LEU A 111 -3.98 36.47 -15.49
C LEU A 111 -4.10 35.19 -16.30
N TYR A 112 -3.11 34.91 -17.15
CA TYR A 112 -3.05 33.65 -17.89
C TYR A 112 -2.77 32.46 -16.96
N VAL A 113 -1.75 32.56 -16.10
CA VAL A 113 -1.38 31.49 -15.16
C VAL A 113 -2.54 31.15 -14.21
N ALA A 114 -3.26 32.16 -13.70
CA ALA A 114 -4.42 31.94 -12.83
C ALA A 114 -5.57 31.16 -13.51
N ARG A 115 -5.61 31.08 -14.84
CA ARG A 115 -6.62 30.32 -15.58
C ARG A 115 -6.21 28.88 -15.88
N LEU A 116 -4.91 28.58 -15.87
CA LEU A 116 -4.38 27.27 -16.23
C LEU A 116 -4.99 26.12 -15.41
N PRO A 117 -5.13 26.20 -14.07
CA PRO A 117 -5.67 25.10 -13.30
C PRO A 117 -7.05 24.64 -13.76
N ALA A 118 -7.95 25.60 -14.06
CA ALA A 118 -9.29 25.30 -14.53
C ALA A 118 -9.29 24.68 -15.94
N LEU A 119 -8.45 25.17 -16.83
CA LEU A 119 -8.37 24.68 -18.22
C LEU A 119 -7.78 23.27 -18.29
N ILE A 120 -6.70 23.01 -17.55
CA ILE A 120 -6.05 21.71 -17.48
C ILE A 120 -6.98 20.69 -16.80
N ALA A 121 -7.61 21.05 -15.67
CA ALA A 121 -8.56 20.18 -14.98
C ALA A 121 -9.76 19.82 -15.87
N ALA A 122 -10.25 20.75 -16.68
CA ALA A 122 -11.35 20.47 -17.62
C ALA A 122 -11.00 19.36 -18.62
N ALA A 123 -9.78 19.35 -19.16
CA ALA A 123 -9.33 18.28 -20.06
C ALA A 123 -9.33 16.91 -19.36
N CYS A 124 -8.84 16.84 -18.11
CA CYS A 124 -8.88 15.61 -17.31
C CYS A 124 -10.31 15.14 -17.04
N VAL A 125 -11.18 16.04 -16.60
CA VAL A 125 -12.58 15.74 -16.27
C VAL A 125 -13.33 15.25 -17.51
N ASP A 126 -13.09 15.87 -18.67
CA ASP A 126 -13.69 15.43 -19.92
C ASP A 126 -13.17 14.05 -20.36
N ALA A 127 -11.87 13.77 -20.18
CA ALA A 127 -11.31 12.45 -20.42
C ALA A 127 -11.95 11.37 -19.53
N VAL A 128 -12.13 11.65 -18.23
CA VAL A 128 -12.79 10.72 -17.29
C VAL A 128 -14.25 10.50 -17.67
N ARG A 129 -14.97 11.55 -18.08
CA ARG A 129 -16.37 11.43 -18.55
C ARG A 129 -16.49 10.65 -19.86
N ALA A 130 -15.45 10.66 -20.68
CA ALA A 130 -15.40 9.98 -21.97
C ALA A 130 -14.93 8.51 -21.90
N LEU A 131 -14.73 7.94 -20.70
CA LEU A 131 -14.28 6.55 -20.53
C LEU A 131 -15.21 5.54 -21.24
N ALA A 132 -14.70 4.89 -22.27
CA ALA A 132 -15.39 3.85 -23.04
C ALA A 132 -14.55 2.57 -23.13
N PRO A 133 -15.16 1.39 -23.31
CA PRO A 133 -14.45 0.15 -23.63
C PRO A 133 -13.43 0.36 -24.76
N ALA A 134 -12.18 -0.03 -24.52
CA ALA A 134 -11.09 0.30 -25.42
C ALA A 134 -10.20 -0.92 -25.72
N ALA A 135 -9.79 -1.04 -26.99
CA ALA A 135 -8.74 -1.95 -27.41
C ALA A 135 -7.43 -1.18 -27.60
N VAL A 136 -6.36 -1.62 -26.94
CA VAL A 136 -5.06 -0.96 -26.98
C VAL A 136 -4.07 -1.77 -27.79
N ARG A 137 -3.31 -1.09 -28.64
CA ARG A 137 -2.18 -1.67 -29.39
C ARG A 137 -0.94 -0.80 -29.24
N HIS A 138 0.24 -1.42 -29.30
CA HIS A 138 1.52 -0.74 -29.15
C HIS A 138 2.46 -1.08 -30.32
N ALA A 139 3.20 -0.08 -30.78
CA ALA A 139 4.34 -0.21 -31.70
C ALA A 139 5.50 0.67 -31.22
N VAL A 140 6.71 0.28 -31.64
CA VAL A 140 7.90 1.15 -31.62
C VAL A 140 8.36 1.32 -33.06
N VAL A 141 8.41 2.56 -33.53
CA VAL A 141 8.73 2.88 -34.92
C VAL A 141 10.07 3.61 -34.99
N PRO A 142 11.08 3.05 -35.67
CA PRO A 142 12.38 3.71 -35.81
C PRO A 142 12.26 5.13 -36.38
N LEU A 143 13.01 6.06 -35.78
CA LEU A 143 13.08 7.45 -36.21
C LEU A 143 14.55 7.88 -36.31
N GLU A 144 15.19 7.46 -37.39
CA GLU A 144 16.60 7.73 -37.67
C GLU A 144 16.84 9.21 -38.01
N GLU A 145 18.06 9.70 -37.79
CA GLU A 145 18.47 11.07 -38.16
C GLU A 145 17.50 12.17 -37.68
N PHE A 146 17.02 12.06 -36.44
CA PHE A 146 16.11 13.05 -35.86
C PHE A 146 16.74 13.78 -34.67
N ALA A 147 17.39 13.06 -33.77
CA ALA A 147 17.96 13.59 -32.54
C ALA A 147 19.45 13.20 -32.37
N HIS A 148 20.12 13.85 -31.43
CA HIS A 148 21.46 13.52 -30.95
C HIS A 148 21.60 13.83 -29.45
N ASN A 149 22.51 13.13 -28.78
CA ASN A 149 22.93 13.51 -27.43
C ASN A 149 23.81 14.76 -27.54
N ARG A 150 23.36 15.87 -26.94
CA ARG A 150 24.01 17.18 -27.03
C ARG A 150 25.19 17.33 -26.06
N MET A 151 25.30 16.44 -25.08
CA MET A 151 26.36 16.45 -24.06
C MET A 151 27.60 15.66 -24.50
N LEU A 152 27.51 14.87 -25.57
CA LEU A 152 28.59 13.99 -26.00
C LEU A 152 28.99 14.29 -27.46
N PRO A 153 30.30 14.31 -27.79
CA PRO A 153 30.75 14.48 -29.17
C PRO A 153 30.30 13.35 -30.11
N SER A 154 30.02 12.16 -29.54
CA SER A 154 29.60 10.98 -30.28
C SER A 154 28.14 11.09 -30.72
N ARG A 155 27.86 10.73 -31.98
CA ARG A 155 26.49 10.54 -32.49
C ARG A 155 26.08 9.07 -32.47
N ASP A 156 26.45 8.37 -31.40
CA ASP A 156 26.11 6.95 -31.23
C ASP A 156 24.59 6.79 -31.08
N PRO A 157 23.92 6.06 -32.00
CA PRO A 157 22.48 5.80 -31.90
C PRO A 157 22.08 5.08 -30.61
N ALA A 158 23.00 4.37 -29.93
CA ALA A 158 22.72 3.69 -28.66
C ALA A 158 22.46 4.67 -27.48
N LEU A 159 22.70 5.97 -27.69
CA LEU A 159 22.42 7.05 -26.74
C LEU A 159 21.06 7.72 -26.98
N LEU A 160 20.24 7.17 -27.88
CA LEU A 160 18.94 7.70 -28.29
C LEU A 160 17.84 6.66 -28.09
N ASP A 161 16.59 7.11 -28.18
CA ASP A 161 15.45 6.21 -28.28
C ASP A 161 15.55 5.38 -29.58
N GLU A 162 15.29 4.07 -29.48
CA GLU A 162 15.27 3.17 -30.64
C GLU A 162 14.18 3.55 -31.66
N GLY A 163 13.14 4.25 -31.21
CA GLY A 163 12.06 4.73 -32.04
C GLY A 163 10.98 5.46 -31.25
N VAL A 164 9.96 5.94 -31.97
CA VAL A 164 8.75 6.54 -31.40
C VAL A 164 7.85 5.43 -30.88
N HIS A 165 7.52 5.48 -29.59
CA HIS A 165 6.49 4.60 -29.04
C HIS A 165 5.11 5.15 -29.42
N VAL A 166 4.28 4.29 -30.02
CA VAL A 166 2.94 4.65 -30.46
C VAL A 166 1.93 3.71 -29.81
N LEU A 167 1.04 4.27 -28.99
CA LEU A 167 -0.13 3.56 -28.49
C LEU A 167 -1.34 3.95 -29.31
N ARG A 168 -1.99 2.95 -29.89
CA ARG A 168 -3.26 3.08 -30.59
C ARG A 168 -4.39 2.68 -29.64
N VAL A 169 -5.41 3.53 -29.54
CA VAL A 169 -6.61 3.25 -28.76
C VAL A 169 -7.83 3.27 -29.66
N ASP A 170 -8.51 2.13 -29.76
CA ASP A 170 -9.74 2.00 -30.52
C ASP A 170 -10.96 1.90 -29.60
N HIS A 171 -12.02 2.64 -29.92
CA HIS A 171 -13.37 2.42 -29.40
C HIS A 171 -14.23 1.78 -30.49
N ASP A 172 -14.92 0.69 -30.17
CA ASP A 172 -15.76 -0.06 -31.13
C ASP A 172 -15.04 -0.40 -32.46
N GLY A 173 -13.73 -0.65 -32.38
CA GLY A 173 -12.89 -0.99 -33.54
C GLY A 173 -12.43 0.18 -34.41
N ALA A 174 -12.76 1.43 -34.05
CA ALA A 174 -12.30 2.65 -34.73
C ALA A 174 -11.31 3.44 -33.86
N LEU A 175 -10.34 4.12 -34.49
CA LEU A 175 -9.35 4.92 -33.78
C LEU A 175 -10.03 6.08 -33.02
N ALA A 176 -10.01 6.02 -31.69
CA ALA A 176 -10.55 7.06 -30.82
C ALA A 176 -9.46 8.04 -30.36
N GLY A 177 -8.23 7.56 -30.23
CA GLY A 177 -7.09 8.39 -29.88
C GLY A 177 -5.78 7.62 -29.92
N PHE A 178 -4.69 8.34 -29.70
CA PHE A 178 -3.36 7.76 -29.72
C PHE A 178 -2.41 8.49 -28.80
N VAL A 179 -1.37 7.80 -28.37
CA VAL A 179 -0.27 8.35 -27.58
C VAL A 179 1.03 8.18 -28.36
N ALA A 180 1.83 9.24 -28.44
CA ALA A 180 3.18 9.20 -28.99
C ALA A 180 4.19 9.59 -27.90
N SER A 181 5.31 8.86 -27.78
CA SER A 181 6.37 9.18 -26.82
C SER A 181 7.74 9.06 -27.47
N TYR A 182 8.59 10.08 -27.25
CA TYR A 182 9.96 10.12 -27.75
C TYR A 182 10.83 11.07 -26.90
N SER A 183 12.10 10.72 -26.70
CA SER A 183 13.08 11.55 -25.98
C SER A 183 13.76 12.54 -26.93
N CYS A 184 13.24 13.77 -27.02
CA CYS A 184 13.88 14.86 -27.77
C CYS A 184 13.36 16.23 -27.32
N HIS A 185 14.24 17.19 -27.09
CA HIS A 185 13.90 18.57 -26.69
C HIS A 185 13.07 19.26 -27.81
N PRO A 186 11.92 19.90 -27.52
CA PRO A 186 11.15 20.66 -28.52
C PRO A 186 11.75 22.05 -28.79
N VAL A 187 12.82 22.08 -29.56
CA VAL A 187 13.62 23.28 -29.88
C VAL A 187 13.98 23.37 -31.37
N ILE A 188 13.11 22.88 -32.27
CA ILE A 188 13.31 23.06 -33.72
C ILE A 188 13.27 24.55 -34.06
N CYS A 189 12.33 25.26 -33.44
CA CYS A 189 12.28 26.72 -33.52
C CYS A 189 13.27 27.37 -32.55
N CYS A 190 13.75 28.55 -32.91
CA CYS A 190 14.81 29.27 -32.18
C CYS A 190 14.27 30.44 -31.36
N GLU A 191 15.18 31.08 -30.64
CA GLU A 191 15.00 32.30 -29.86
C GLU A 191 14.47 33.51 -30.66
N GLU A 192 14.61 33.52 -31.99
CA GLU A 192 14.09 34.59 -32.85
C GLU A 192 12.61 34.40 -33.22
N THR A 193 12.05 33.20 -33.01
CA THR A 193 10.68 32.84 -33.43
C THR A 193 9.67 33.44 -32.45
N SER A 194 8.75 34.30 -32.86
CA SER A 194 7.79 34.95 -31.94
C SER A 194 6.34 34.47 -32.06
N ALA A 195 6.10 33.42 -32.84
CA ALA A 195 4.79 32.80 -32.98
C ALA A 195 4.55 31.76 -31.87
N VAL A 196 3.32 31.67 -31.38
CA VAL A 196 2.87 30.57 -30.52
C VAL A 196 2.62 29.32 -31.35
N HIS A 197 3.24 28.20 -30.96
CA HIS A 197 3.00 26.86 -31.51
C HIS A 197 3.54 25.78 -30.56
N GLY A 198 3.15 24.52 -30.79
CA GLY A 198 3.55 23.37 -29.96
C GLY A 198 4.88 22.69 -30.37
N ASP A 199 5.76 23.38 -31.10
CA ASP A 199 6.95 22.82 -31.78
C ASP A 199 6.65 21.49 -32.53
N PHE A 200 7.65 20.64 -32.79
CA PHE A 200 7.47 19.38 -33.52
C PHE A 200 6.42 18.46 -32.90
N PRO A 201 6.26 18.33 -31.56
CA PRO A 201 5.26 17.44 -31.00
C PRO A 201 3.83 17.91 -31.34
N GLY A 202 3.52 19.17 -31.03
CA GLY A 202 2.18 19.72 -31.24
C GLY A 202 1.81 19.75 -32.72
N GLU A 203 2.75 20.14 -33.59
CA GLU A 203 2.52 20.19 -35.03
C GLU A 203 2.38 18.77 -35.63
N ALA A 204 3.16 17.81 -35.17
CA ALA A 204 3.01 16.42 -35.62
C ALA A 204 1.66 15.83 -35.19
N LEU A 205 1.22 16.05 -33.94
CA LEU A 205 -0.12 15.63 -33.50
C LEU A 205 -1.21 16.22 -34.39
N ARG A 206 -1.10 17.51 -34.75
CA ARG A 206 -2.05 18.19 -35.65
C ARG A 206 -2.12 17.51 -37.02
N LEU A 207 -0.98 17.10 -37.59
CA LEU A 207 -0.91 16.39 -38.87
C LEU A 207 -1.56 15.00 -38.79
N VAL A 208 -1.29 14.24 -37.71
CA VAL A 208 -1.89 12.92 -37.50
C VAL A 208 -3.41 13.03 -37.28
N GLU A 209 -3.87 14.00 -36.49
CA GLU A 209 -5.30 14.25 -36.26
C GLU A 209 -6.02 14.70 -37.55
N ALA A 210 -5.34 15.42 -38.44
CA ALA A 210 -5.88 15.76 -39.76
C ALA A 210 -6.06 14.52 -40.65
N ALA A 211 -5.16 13.53 -40.54
CA ALA A 211 -5.29 12.24 -41.23
C ALA A 211 -6.36 11.33 -40.62
N HIS A 212 -6.67 11.50 -39.32
CA HIS A 212 -7.67 10.73 -38.59
C HIS A 212 -8.67 11.63 -37.82
N PRO A 213 -9.62 12.28 -38.52
CA PRO A 213 -10.58 13.17 -37.89
C PRO A 213 -11.38 12.47 -36.77
N GLY A 214 -11.41 13.09 -35.59
CA GLY A 214 -12.09 12.56 -34.40
C GLY A 214 -11.17 11.82 -33.43
N ALA A 215 -9.97 11.43 -33.84
CA ALA A 215 -8.97 10.90 -32.93
C ALA A 215 -8.32 12.04 -32.12
N THR A 216 -8.07 11.81 -30.83
CA THR A 216 -7.29 12.74 -29.99
C THR A 216 -5.88 12.20 -29.78
N GLY A 217 -4.88 12.97 -30.18
CA GLY A 217 -3.47 12.68 -29.92
C GLY A 217 -3.01 13.22 -28.58
N VAL A 218 -2.15 12.47 -27.89
CA VAL A 218 -1.43 12.87 -26.67
C VAL A 218 0.06 12.61 -26.88
N PHE A 219 0.91 13.60 -26.63
CA PHE A 219 2.36 13.42 -26.67
C PHE A 219 2.93 13.37 -25.26
N LEU A 220 3.78 12.39 -24.99
CA LEU A 220 4.49 12.21 -23.72
C LEU A 220 5.98 12.43 -23.95
N GLN A 221 6.56 13.34 -23.19
CA GLN A 221 7.93 13.79 -23.36
C GLN A 221 8.86 12.84 -22.62
N GLY A 222 9.80 12.24 -23.37
CA GLY A 222 10.76 11.27 -22.84
C GLY A 222 11.85 11.88 -21.96
N ALA A 223 12.96 11.15 -21.80
CA ALA A 223 14.14 11.60 -21.07
C ALA A 223 14.98 12.54 -21.94
N LEU A 224 14.66 13.83 -21.87
CA LEU A 224 15.13 14.84 -22.84
C LEU A 224 16.34 15.66 -22.38
N GLY A 225 16.78 15.52 -21.13
CA GLY A 225 17.67 16.49 -20.48
C GLY A 225 18.99 16.74 -21.23
N ASP A 226 19.42 15.74 -22.02
CA ASP A 226 20.64 15.73 -22.82
C ASP A 226 20.39 15.43 -24.31
N ILE A 227 19.14 15.41 -24.80
CA ILE A 227 18.82 15.02 -26.18
C ILE A 227 18.16 16.17 -26.97
N ASN A 228 18.85 16.68 -27.99
CA ASN A 228 18.32 17.71 -28.90
C ASN A 228 18.00 17.14 -30.29
N PRO A 229 17.15 17.82 -31.07
CA PRO A 229 16.99 17.51 -32.48
C PRO A 229 18.28 17.83 -33.24
N LEU A 230 18.49 17.20 -34.40
CA LEU A 230 19.66 17.46 -35.25
C LEU A 230 19.70 18.89 -35.80
N TYR A 231 18.54 19.51 -35.97
CA TYR A 231 18.40 20.93 -36.29
C TYR A 231 17.75 21.64 -35.10
N ALA A 232 18.45 22.62 -34.54
CA ALA A 232 17.99 23.47 -33.45
C ALA A 232 18.66 24.84 -33.56
N HIS A 233 18.04 25.91 -33.03
CA HIS A 233 18.64 27.25 -32.92
C HIS A 233 19.11 27.87 -34.26
N GLY A 234 18.42 27.62 -35.36
CA GLY A 234 18.66 28.30 -36.65
C GLY A 234 17.94 29.64 -36.77
N PRO A 235 18.08 30.39 -37.88
CA PRO A 235 17.30 31.61 -38.14
C PRO A 235 15.78 31.36 -38.16
N ALA A 236 14.97 32.34 -37.75
CA ALA A 236 13.51 32.13 -37.56
C ALA A 236 12.77 31.59 -38.81
N ASP A 237 13.09 32.07 -40.00
CA ASP A 237 12.47 31.63 -41.26
C ASP A 237 12.86 30.20 -41.64
N GLU A 238 14.13 29.84 -41.45
CA GLU A 238 14.61 28.47 -41.64
C GLU A 238 14.02 27.51 -40.60
N SER A 239 13.88 27.96 -39.35
CA SER A 239 13.29 27.19 -38.25
C SER A 239 11.83 26.82 -38.52
N MET A 240 11.03 27.70 -39.12
CA MET A 240 9.65 27.38 -39.48
C MET A 240 9.57 26.32 -40.60
N VAL A 241 10.49 26.37 -41.57
CA VAL A 241 10.59 25.33 -42.61
C VAL A 241 11.06 24.00 -42.01
N ALA A 242 12.04 24.04 -41.10
CA ALA A 242 12.51 22.87 -40.38
C ALA A 242 11.41 22.27 -39.51
N LEU A 243 10.58 23.09 -38.87
CA LEU A 243 9.44 22.64 -38.07
C LEU A 243 8.50 21.77 -38.92
N GLU A 244 8.10 22.23 -40.10
CA GLU A 244 7.25 21.45 -41.01
C GLU A 244 7.88 20.10 -41.37
N GLN A 245 9.19 20.07 -41.65
CA GLN A 245 9.91 18.85 -42.02
C GLN A 245 10.02 17.86 -40.86
N TYR A 246 10.45 18.32 -39.68
CA TYR A 246 10.65 17.47 -38.51
C TYR A 246 9.30 16.99 -37.94
N ALA A 247 8.30 17.87 -37.85
CA ALA A 247 6.95 17.50 -37.47
C ALA A 247 6.33 16.49 -38.45
N GLY A 248 6.54 16.67 -39.76
CA GLY A 248 6.10 15.73 -40.79
C GLY A 248 6.72 14.35 -40.63
N ARG A 249 8.06 14.28 -40.44
CA ARG A 249 8.76 13.01 -40.20
C ARG A 249 8.29 12.30 -38.94
N PHE A 250 8.06 13.05 -37.86
CA PHE A 250 7.52 12.50 -36.62
C PHE A 250 6.07 12.00 -36.82
N ALA A 251 5.23 12.77 -37.51
CA ALA A 251 3.87 12.37 -37.85
C ALA A 251 3.83 11.10 -38.71
N ASP A 252 4.72 10.97 -39.70
CA ASP A 252 4.84 9.76 -40.53
C ASP A 252 5.21 8.54 -39.68
N ALA A 253 6.14 8.69 -38.72
CA ALA A 253 6.48 7.62 -37.79
C ALA A 253 5.27 7.24 -36.91
N VAL A 254 4.51 8.21 -36.41
CA VAL A 254 3.27 7.96 -35.65
C VAL A 254 2.21 7.25 -36.50
N LEU A 255 1.96 7.71 -37.73
CA LEU A 255 1.01 7.07 -38.66
C LEU A 255 1.41 5.63 -39.00
N SER A 256 2.71 5.39 -39.24
CA SER A 256 3.26 4.05 -39.43
C SER A 256 3.04 3.16 -38.20
N GLY A 257 3.22 3.72 -37.00
CA GLY A 257 2.96 3.01 -35.73
C GLY A 257 1.49 2.69 -35.54
N LEU A 258 0.58 3.62 -35.87
CA LEU A 258 -0.87 3.40 -35.81
C LEU A 258 -1.33 2.27 -36.75
N GLY A 259 -0.60 2.03 -37.84
CA GLY A 259 -0.86 0.93 -38.79
C GLY A 259 -0.17 -0.40 -38.43
N SER A 260 0.94 -0.36 -37.71
CA SER A 260 1.76 -1.54 -37.38
C SER A 260 1.60 -2.03 -35.93
N ALA A 261 0.87 -1.30 -35.07
CA ALA A 261 0.69 -1.61 -33.66
C ALA A 261 0.05 -2.98 -33.42
N ALA A 262 0.68 -3.76 -32.52
CA ALA A 262 0.22 -5.08 -32.11
C ALA A 262 -0.64 -5.00 -30.83
N PRO A 263 -1.63 -5.89 -30.63
CA PRO A 263 -2.42 -5.94 -29.41
C PRO A 263 -1.57 -5.97 -28.14
N LEU A 264 -1.89 -5.08 -27.20
CA LEU A 264 -1.27 -5.05 -25.89
C LEU A 264 -1.99 -6.08 -24.98
N ALA A 265 -1.26 -7.09 -24.49
CA ALA A 265 -1.85 -8.18 -23.72
C ALA A 265 -2.06 -7.80 -22.24
N GLY A 266 -3.29 -7.92 -21.74
CA GLY A 266 -3.65 -7.65 -20.34
C GLY A 266 -4.36 -6.32 -20.13
N ASP A 267 -5.13 -6.23 -19.04
CA ASP A 267 -5.99 -5.10 -18.69
C ASP A 267 -5.67 -4.50 -17.31
N ALA A 268 -4.54 -4.91 -16.70
CA ALA A 268 -4.12 -4.41 -15.40
C ALA A 268 -3.86 -2.89 -15.45
N VAL A 269 -4.48 -2.16 -14.52
CA VAL A 269 -4.31 -0.72 -14.35
C VAL A 269 -3.89 -0.47 -12.92
N ALA A 270 -2.83 0.31 -12.73
CA ALA A 270 -2.36 0.65 -11.39
C ALA A 270 -1.63 1.99 -11.43
N VAL A 271 -1.56 2.64 -10.27
CA VAL A 271 -0.80 3.88 -10.08
C VAL A 271 -0.12 3.85 -8.73
N VAL A 272 1.11 4.34 -8.70
CA VAL A 272 1.90 4.52 -7.48
C VAL A 272 2.57 5.88 -7.58
N LYS A 273 2.35 6.73 -6.57
CA LYS A 273 3.14 7.95 -6.33
C LYS A 273 4.13 7.69 -5.21
N GLN A 274 5.37 8.14 -5.36
CA GLN A 274 6.39 8.02 -4.33
C GLN A 274 7.24 9.28 -4.24
N GLU A 275 7.49 9.76 -3.03
CA GLU A 275 8.54 10.74 -2.79
C GLU A 275 9.91 10.06 -2.86
N ILE A 276 10.86 10.71 -3.50
CA ILE A 276 12.24 10.25 -3.64
C ILE A 276 13.07 11.05 -2.65
N PRO A 277 13.56 10.43 -1.55
CA PRO A 277 14.51 11.10 -0.69
C PRO A 277 15.78 11.40 -1.48
N TYR A 278 16.27 12.65 -1.38
CA TYR A 278 17.49 13.06 -2.06
C TYR A 278 18.26 14.09 -1.24
N GLU A 279 19.53 14.21 -1.59
CA GLU A 279 20.44 15.20 -1.02
C GLU A 279 21.00 16.13 -2.10
N LEU A 280 21.28 17.36 -1.70
CA LEU A 280 21.92 18.37 -2.54
C LEU A 280 23.43 18.25 -2.43
N ALA A 281 24.15 18.52 -3.52
CA ALA A 281 25.60 18.63 -3.48
C ALA A 281 26.06 19.80 -2.60
N PRO A 282 27.29 19.75 -2.05
CA PRO A 282 27.87 20.88 -1.33
C PRO A 282 27.87 22.17 -2.18
N TYR A 283 27.58 23.30 -1.55
CA TYR A 283 27.54 24.62 -2.18
C TYR A 283 28.21 25.68 -1.31
N ASP A 284 28.74 26.73 -1.95
CA ASP A 284 29.32 27.90 -1.28
C ASP A 284 28.33 29.08 -1.31
N LEU A 285 27.79 29.43 -0.14
CA LEU A 285 26.82 30.53 -0.03
C LEU A 285 27.45 31.89 -0.36
N ASP A 286 28.74 32.11 -0.11
CA ASP A 286 29.41 33.37 -0.45
C ASP A 286 29.59 33.49 -1.97
N GLU A 287 29.83 32.38 -2.65
CA GLU A 287 29.83 32.34 -4.11
C GLU A 287 28.43 32.63 -4.69
N LEU A 288 27.38 32.04 -4.12
CA LEU A 288 26.00 32.30 -4.54
C LEU A 288 25.58 33.77 -4.29
N ARG A 289 26.00 34.36 -3.17
CA ARG A 289 25.82 35.80 -2.87
C ARG A 289 26.52 36.67 -3.92
N LYS A 290 27.78 36.37 -4.24
CA LYS A 290 28.53 37.09 -5.26
C LYS A 290 27.79 37.06 -6.61
N ARG A 291 27.33 35.88 -7.04
CA ARG A 291 26.55 35.72 -8.27
C ARG A 291 25.21 36.46 -8.24
N ARG A 292 24.51 36.47 -7.09
CA ARG A 292 23.27 37.23 -6.87
C ARG A 292 23.48 38.73 -7.04
N ASP A 293 24.61 39.25 -6.53
CA ASP A 293 24.90 40.69 -6.46
C ASP A 293 25.53 41.24 -7.76
N GLU A 294 26.19 40.40 -8.55
CA GLU A 294 26.77 40.76 -9.86
C GLU A 294 25.74 40.68 -11.02
N GLY A 295 24.56 40.09 -10.80
CA GLY A 295 23.56 39.79 -11.82
C GLY A 295 22.52 40.90 -12.10
N ASP A 296 22.03 40.98 -13.34
CA ASP A 296 20.96 41.90 -13.76
C ASP A 296 19.54 41.42 -13.33
N ASP A 297 18.58 42.36 -13.36
CA ASP A 297 17.38 42.34 -12.50
C ASP A 297 16.32 41.24 -12.78
N VAL A 298 16.40 40.49 -13.88
CA VAL A 298 15.41 39.44 -14.24
C VAL A 298 16.03 38.05 -14.26
N THR A 299 17.30 37.93 -14.68
CA THR A 299 18.04 36.66 -14.80
C THR A 299 18.37 36.04 -13.44
N TYR A 300 18.21 36.77 -12.33
CA TYR A 300 18.65 36.31 -11.00
C TYR A 300 17.55 36.30 -9.92
N LEU A 301 16.27 36.42 -10.30
CA LEU A 301 15.16 36.43 -9.33
C LEU A 301 15.05 35.13 -8.53
N SER A 302 15.18 33.96 -9.17
CA SER A 302 15.17 32.68 -8.45
C SER A 302 16.44 32.51 -7.59
N LEU A 303 17.62 32.96 -8.04
CA LEU A 303 18.83 32.98 -7.20
C LEU A 303 18.65 33.84 -5.96
N ARG A 304 18.09 35.05 -6.11
CA ARG A 304 17.82 35.96 -4.99
C ARG A 304 16.93 35.29 -3.94
N ARG A 305 15.90 34.55 -4.36
CA ARG A 305 15.01 33.80 -3.46
C ARG A 305 15.70 32.62 -2.79
N THR A 306 16.46 31.82 -3.55
CA THR A 306 17.20 30.68 -3.01
C THR A 306 18.23 31.15 -1.98
N VAL A 307 19.03 32.17 -2.31
CA VAL A 307 19.99 32.77 -1.37
C VAL A 307 19.29 33.35 -0.15
N ALA A 308 18.19 34.10 -0.32
CA ALA A 308 17.44 34.64 0.82
C ALA A 308 16.90 33.52 1.74
N ALA A 309 16.37 32.44 1.17
CA ALA A 309 15.91 31.29 1.94
C ALA A 309 17.04 30.60 2.71
N LEU A 310 18.20 30.42 2.08
CA LEU A 310 19.40 29.88 2.72
C LEU A 310 19.92 30.80 3.84
N GLU A 311 19.89 32.11 3.64
CA GLU A 311 20.27 33.12 4.65
C GLU A 311 19.33 33.12 5.87
N ASP A 312 18.05 32.82 5.65
CA ASP A 312 17.05 32.63 6.70
C ASP A 312 17.15 31.26 7.40
N GLY A 313 18.08 30.40 7.00
CA GLY A 313 18.21 29.02 7.51
C GLY A 313 17.08 28.09 7.08
N ARG A 314 16.34 28.43 6.02
CA ARG A 314 15.25 27.60 5.48
C ARG A 314 15.80 26.50 4.57
N ASP A 315 15.18 25.33 4.63
CA ASP A 315 15.42 24.26 3.65
C ASP A 315 14.89 24.70 2.28
N VAL A 316 15.74 24.58 1.26
CA VAL A 316 15.41 24.95 -0.13
C VAL A 316 15.12 23.74 -1.01
N ARG A 317 15.20 22.52 -0.45
CA ARG A 317 14.77 21.30 -1.14
C ARG A 317 13.28 21.38 -1.44
N ARG A 318 12.90 20.80 -2.58
CA ARG A 318 11.51 20.66 -2.99
C ARG A 318 11.25 19.18 -3.20
N PRO A 319 10.03 18.69 -2.91
CA PRO A 319 9.73 17.27 -3.09
C PRO A 319 10.04 16.77 -4.51
N LEU A 320 10.82 15.70 -4.59
CA LEU A 320 11.14 14.97 -5.81
C LEU A 320 10.23 13.73 -5.86
N TRP A 321 9.58 13.47 -6.98
CA TRP A 321 8.55 12.44 -7.10
C TRP A 321 8.83 11.50 -8.26
N VAL A 322 8.46 10.23 -8.08
CA VAL A 322 8.17 9.31 -9.19
C VAL A 322 6.70 8.94 -9.18
N HIS A 323 6.05 9.04 -10.34
CA HIS A 323 4.73 8.46 -10.61
C HIS A 323 4.92 7.26 -11.52
N ALA A 324 4.60 6.08 -11.01
CA ALA A 324 4.52 4.87 -11.82
C ALA A 324 3.06 4.65 -12.22
N LEU A 325 2.81 4.38 -13.50
CA LEU A 325 1.49 4.06 -14.05
C LEU A 325 1.57 2.75 -14.83
N ARG A 326 0.58 1.88 -14.66
CA ARG A 326 0.46 0.62 -15.40
C ARG A 326 -0.71 0.63 -16.37
N LEU A 327 -0.46 0.13 -17.58
CA LEU A 327 -1.45 -0.23 -18.57
C LEU A 327 -1.05 -1.57 -19.23
N GLY A 328 -1.63 -2.66 -18.74
CA GLY A 328 -1.24 -4.00 -19.16
C GLY A 328 0.26 -4.24 -18.86
N PRO A 329 1.08 -4.57 -19.87
CA PRO A 329 2.52 -4.76 -19.71
C PRO A 329 3.31 -3.44 -19.79
N LEU A 330 2.68 -2.33 -20.17
CA LEU A 330 3.33 -1.02 -20.25
C LEU A 330 3.44 -0.38 -18.87
N THR A 331 4.65 0.06 -18.53
CA THR A 331 4.93 0.85 -17.32
C THR A 331 5.40 2.24 -17.73
N LEU A 332 4.76 3.29 -17.21
CA LEU A 332 5.17 4.67 -17.40
C LEU A 332 5.72 5.21 -16.08
N LEU A 333 6.94 5.74 -16.09
CA LEU A 333 7.60 6.36 -14.96
C LEU A 333 7.77 7.85 -15.20
N GLY A 334 6.98 8.67 -14.54
CA GLY A 334 7.05 10.13 -14.61
C GLY A 334 7.85 10.72 -13.46
N TYR A 335 8.82 11.57 -13.78
CA TYR A 335 9.62 12.32 -12.82
C TYR A 335 9.35 13.81 -12.93
N ASN A 336 9.36 14.52 -11.80
CA ASN A 336 9.15 15.97 -11.74
C ASN A 336 10.43 16.80 -12.05
N VAL A 337 11.37 16.16 -12.76
CA VAL A 337 12.65 16.70 -13.24
C VAL A 337 12.84 16.37 -14.72
N GLU A 338 13.75 17.07 -15.38
CA GLU A 338 14.28 16.73 -16.70
C GLU A 338 15.33 15.64 -16.57
N VAL A 339 14.94 14.41 -16.88
CA VAL A 339 15.77 13.21 -16.73
C VAL A 339 16.68 13.05 -17.95
N PHE A 340 17.96 12.77 -17.71
CA PHE A 340 18.92 12.44 -18.77
C PHE A 340 18.69 11.03 -19.32
N HIS A 341 19.00 10.81 -20.59
CA HIS A 341 18.71 9.56 -21.29
C HIS A 341 19.39 8.34 -20.67
N GLY A 342 20.57 8.48 -20.06
CA GLY A 342 21.25 7.37 -19.38
C GLY A 342 20.46 6.76 -18.22
N ILE A 343 19.70 7.58 -17.47
CA ILE A 343 18.79 7.11 -16.41
C ILE A 343 17.68 6.24 -17.02
N LYS A 344 17.08 6.71 -18.12
CA LYS A 344 16.06 5.95 -18.87
C LYS A 344 16.60 4.59 -19.32
N ARG A 345 17.82 4.55 -19.85
CA ARG A 345 18.47 3.29 -20.26
C ARG A 345 18.60 2.32 -19.08
N ARG A 346 19.11 2.76 -17.93
CA ARG A 346 19.23 1.90 -16.74
C ARG A 346 17.88 1.39 -16.24
N LEU A 347 16.85 2.23 -16.24
CA LEU A 347 15.49 1.81 -15.89
C LEU A 347 14.94 0.76 -16.86
N ARG A 348 15.17 0.93 -18.17
CA ARG A 348 14.78 -0.06 -19.18
C ARG A 348 15.55 -1.37 -19.01
N ASP A 349 16.85 -1.31 -18.71
CA ASP A 349 17.66 -2.52 -18.46
C ASP A 349 17.16 -3.28 -17.21
N ALA A 350 16.66 -2.55 -16.20
CA ALA A 350 16.12 -3.14 -14.97
C ALA A 350 14.67 -3.65 -15.11
N LEU A 351 13.82 -2.98 -15.89
CA LEU A 351 12.37 -3.20 -15.93
C LEU A 351 11.86 -3.80 -17.26
N GLY A 352 12.70 -3.85 -18.29
CA GLY A 352 12.37 -4.35 -19.62
C GLY A 352 11.93 -3.26 -20.61
N GLU A 353 11.71 -3.68 -21.86
CA GLU A 353 11.47 -2.80 -23.02
C GLU A 353 10.11 -2.06 -22.99
N HIS A 354 9.16 -2.49 -22.16
CA HIS A 354 7.86 -1.84 -21.97
C HIS A 354 7.88 -0.74 -20.89
N CYS A 355 9.06 -0.25 -20.52
CA CYS A 355 9.23 0.86 -19.59
C CYS A 355 9.42 2.20 -20.34
N LEU A 356 8.43 3.10 -20.23
CA LEU A 356 8.53 4.48 -20.70
C LEU A 356 8.93 5.39 -19.54
N VAL A 357 9.90 6.28 -19.78
CA VAL A 357 10.35 7.26 -18.78
C VAL A 357 9.99 8.65 -19.28
N LEU A 358 9.27 9.40 -18.46
CA LEU A 358 8.76 10.72 -18.75
C LEU A 358 9.44 11.77 -17.87
N SER A 359 9.76 12.90 -18.48
CA SER A 359 10.27 14.08 -17.76
C SER A 359 9.12 15.04 -17.44
N THR A 360 9.38 15.98 -16.52
CA THR A 360 8.53 17.17 -16.29
C THR A 360 7.09 16.88 -15.81
N THR A 361 6.87 15.78 -15.10
CA THR A 361 5.54 15.45 -14.52
C THR A 361 5.36 16.05 -13.13
N ASN A 362 4.17 16.54 -12.77
CA ASN A 362 3.82 16.96 -11.41
C ASN A 362 4.74 18.03 -10.78
N GLY A 363 5.16 18.99 -11.62
CA GLY A 363 5.80 20.23 -11.17
C GLY A 363 7.29 20.28 -11.50
N TRP A 364 7.71 21.21 -12.35
CA TRP A 364 9.10 21.25 -12.82
C TRP A 364 10.08 21.65 -11.71
N LEU A 365 11.11 20.83 -11.49
CA LEU A 365 12.14 21.03 -10.45
C LEU A 365 13.54 21.35 -11.00
N GLY A 366 13.85 20.99 -12.24
CA GLY A 366 15.19 21.19 -12.82
C GLY A 366 15.72 19.93 -13.51
N TYR A 367 17.04 19.85 -13.69
CA TYR A 367 17.73 18.78 -14.39
C TYR A 367 18.21 17.67 -13.45
N ALA A 368 18.02 16.42 -13.86
CA ALA A 368 18.56 15.23 -13.22
C ALA A 368 19.62 14.59 -14.14
N PRO A 369 20.91 14.94 -13.96
CA PRO A 369 22.01 14.43 -14.77
C PRO A 369 22.39 12.99 -14.43
N THR A 370 23.11 12.34 -15.35
CA THR A 370 23.86 11.10 -15.10
C THR A 370 25.20 11.41 -14.43
N HIS A 371 25.83 10.39 -13.81
CA HIS A 371 27.08 10.54 -13.08
C HIS A 371 28.20 11.19 -13.92
N ASP A 372 28.32 10.79 -15.19
CA ASP A 372 29.32 11.29 -16.14
C ASP A 372 29.14 12.76 -16.51
N ALA A 373 27.93 13.31 -16.41
CA ALA A 373 27.67 14.72 -16.71
C ALA A 373 28.26 15.69 -15.67
N TYR A 374 28.78 15.19 -14.54
CA TYR A 374 29.54 15.97 -13.56
C TYR A 374 31.05 16.10 -13.90
N GLU A 375 31.56 15.38 -14.90
CA GLU A 375 32.97 15.41 -15.31
C GLU A 375 33.23 16.42 -16.46
N PRO A 376 34.26 17.29 -16.39
CA PRO A 376 34.60 18.22 -17.49
C PRO A 376 35.47 17.58 -18.60
N PRO A 377 35.44 18.03 -19.89
CA PRO A 377 34.51 18.98 -20.53
C PRO A 377 33.84 18.43 -21.81
N ALA A 378 32.52 18.60 -21.92
CA ALA A 378 31.86 18.79 -23.20
C ALA A 378 30.84 19.93 -23.04
N ASP A 379 31.26 21.07 -23.57
CA ASP A 379 30.52 22.29 -23.91
C ASP A 379 29.09 22.02 -24.42
N PRO A 380 28.03 22.80 -24.07
CA PRO A 380 28.04 24.04 -23.27
C PRO A 380 27.40 23.95 -21.87
N TYR A 381 26.84 22.82 -21.45
CA TYR A 381 26.02 22.76 -20.22
C TYR A 381 26.51 21.70 -19.22
N PRO A 382 27.62 21.92 -18.50
CA PRO A 382 28.02 21.02 -17.44
C PRO A 382 26.93 20.90 -16.37
N ALA A 383 26.76 19.73 -15.73
CA ALA A 383 25.80 19.55 -14.63
C ALA A 383 25.99 20.56 -13.49
N TYR A 384 27.21 21.10 -13.31
CA TYR A 384 27.52 22.15 -12.33
C TYR A 384 27.07 23.57 -12.72
N GLU A 385 26.62 23.80 -13.97
CA GLU A 385 26.05 25.08 -14.42
C GLU A 385 24.52 25.14 -14.29
N VAL A 386 23.86 24.00 -13.98
CA VAL A 386 22.43 23.94 -13.63
C VAL A 386 22.00 25.00 -12.58
N PRO A 387 22.81 25.34 -11.56
CA PRO A 387 22.49 26.42 -10.62
C PRO A 387 22.37 27.82 -11.26
N ILE A 388 22.90 28.03 -12.47
CA ILE A 388 22.83 29.32 -13.19
C ILE A 388 21.48 29.45 -13.93
N ILE A 389 20.90 28.36 -14.44
CA ILE A 389 19.69 28.38 -15.28
C ILE A 389 18.41 28.06 -14.50
N ALA A 390 18.51 27.31 -13.40
CA ALA A 390 17.34 26.94 -12.59
C ALA A 390 17.35 27.58 -11.19
N CYS A 391 18.51 28.10 -10.76
CA CYS A 391 18.81 28.50 -9.37
C CYS A 391 18.21 27.58 -8.29
N HIS A 392 18.25 26.29 -8.59
CA HIS A 392 18.20 25.20 -7.63
C HIS A 392 19.64 24.76 -7.33
N LEU A 393 19.91 24.40 -6.08
CA LEU A 393 21.19 23.81 -5.71
C LEU A 393 21.37 22.49 -6.48
N PRO A 394 22.59 22.15 -6.90
CA PRO A 394 22.81 20.94 -7.68
C PRO A 394 22.49 19.70 -6.84
N PHE A 395 21.98 18.65 -7.48
CA PHE A 395 21.90 17.33 -6.85
C PHE A 395 23.32 16.79 -6.59
N ARG A 396 23.43 15.81 -5.69
CA ARG A 396 24.67 15.05 -5.58
C ARG A 396 24.94 14.23 -6.86
N PRO A 397 26.21 13.88 -7.15
CA PRO A 397 26.56 13.07 -8.33
C PRO A 397 25.87 11.70 -8.42
N ASP A 398 25.39 11.16 -7.29
CA ASP A 398 24.71 9.86 -7.17
C ASP A 398 23.18 9.93 -7.35
N ILE A 399 22.60 11.09 -7.69
CA ILE A 399 21.14 11.24 -7.92
C ILE A 399 20.59 10.25 -8.95
N GLU A 400 21.41 9.85 -9.91
CA GLU A 400 21.07 8.83 -10.90
C GLU A 400 20.64 7.51 -10.23
N ASP A 401 21.36 7.08 -9.20
CA ASP A 401 21.09 5.83 -8.48
C ASP A 401 19.79 5.92 -7.68
N ASP A 402 19.54 7.06 -7.03
CA ASP A 402 18.30 7.30 -6.27
C ASP A 402 17.06 7.25 -7.18
N LEU A 403 17.14 7.90 -8.35
CA LEU A 403 16.06 7.92 -9.33
C LEU A 403 15.78 6.54 -9.93
N VAL A 404 16.83 5.79 -10.27
CA VAL A 404 16.72 4.42 -10.80
C VAL A 404 16.12 3.50 -9.73
N ALA A 405 16.65 3.53 -8.51
CA ALA A 405 16.17 2.68 -7.42
C ALA A 405 14.71 3.01 -7.06
N ALA A 406 14.35 4.29 -7.01
CA ALA A 406 12.97 4.71 -6.78
C ALA A 406 12.03 4.27 -7.91
N GLY A 407 12.46 4.38 -9.17
CA GLY A 407 11.68 3.91 -10.32
C GLY A 407 11.43 2.41 -10.28
N VAL A 408 12.45 1.61 -9.98
CA VAL A 408 12.33 0.15 -9.84
C VAL A 408 11.40 -0.22 -8.69
N ARG A 409 11.54 0.43 -7.52
CA ARG A 409 10.64 0.21 -6.38
C ARG A 409 9.19 0.58 -6.70
N ALA A 410 8.98 1.73 -7.34
CA ALA A 410 7.64 2.18 -7.73
C ALA A 410 6.99 1.22 -8.75
N ALA A 411 7.76 0.76 -9.74
CA ALA A 411 7.30 -0.23 -10.72
C ALA A 411 6.97 -1.58 -10.07
N GLY A 412 7.80 -2.06 -9.13
CA GLY A 412 7.51 -3.27 -8.37
C GLY A 412 6.19 -3.19 -7.59
N ARG A 413 5.84 -2.00 -7.09
CA ARG A 413 4.58 -1.75 -6.37
C ARG A 413 3.36 -1.67 -7.28
N LEU A 414 3.51 -1.33 -8.57
CA LEU A 414 2.40 -1.40 -9.53
C LEU A 414 1.82 -2.82 -9.59
N GLY A 415 2.69 -3.82 -9.46
CA GLY A 415 2.48 -5.28 -9.43
C GLY A 415 1.60 -5.82 -8.32
N ALA A 416 1.54 -5.13 -7.19
CA ALA A 416 0.86 -5.61 -6.02
C ALA A 416 -0.65 -5.49 -6.22
N ASP A 417 -1.38 -6.61 -6.09
CA ASP A 417 -2.82 -6.56 -5.87
C ASP A 417 -3.07 -5.64 -4.66
N SER A 418 -3.61 -4.44 -4.90
CA SER A 418 -3.87 -3.45 -3.85
C SER A 418 -4.89 -3.96 -2.82
N GLN A 419 -5.60 -5.04 -3.15
CA GLN A 419 -6.49 -5.77 -2.29
C GLN A 419 -6.02 -7.22 -2.07
N TRP A 420 -4.70 -7.46 -2.08
CA TRP A 420 -4.12 -8.79 -1.85
C TRP A 420 -4.69 -9.46 -0.60
N TRP A 421 -4.97 -8.65 0.43
CA TRP A 421 -5.55 -9.05 1.71
C TRP A 421 -6.94 -9.69 1.56
N ARG A 422 -7.67 -9.46 0.46
CA ARG A 422 -8.95 -10.13 0.16
C ARG A 422 -8.73 -11.57 -0.26
N GLY A 423 -9.04 -12.46 0.66
CA GLY A 423 -8.95 -13.90 0.47
C GLY A 423 -7.58 -14.49 0.80
N ALA A 424 -6.63 -13.65 1.24
CA ALA A 424 -5.33 -14.06 1.75
C ALA A 424 -5.44 -14.95 3.00
N VAL A 425 -4.49 -15.85 3.17
CA VAL A 425 -4.29 -16.65 4.39
C VAL A 425 -3.28 -15.92 5.28
N VAL A 426 -3.79 -15.35 6.37
CA VAL A 426 -2.98 -14.67 7.39
C VAL A 426 -2.57 -15.68 8.46
N TYR A 427 -1.30 -15.64 8.86
CA TYR A 427 -0.76 -16.46 9.95
C TYR A 427 -0.37 -15.54 11.11
N GLU A 428 -1.11 -15.61 12.20
CA GLU A 428 -0.80 -14.96 13.47
C GLU A 428 0.35 -15.71 14.13
N CYS A 429 1.55 -15.14 13.97
CA CYS A 429 2.78 -15.64 14.54
C CYS A 429 2.93 -15.08 15.96
N HIS A 430 2.98 -15.96 16.96
CA HIS A 430 3.44 -15.56 18.28
C HIS A 430 4.97 -15.63 18.31
N LEU A 431 5.62 -14.51 17.98
CA LEU A 431 7.07 -14.42 17.75
C LEU A 431 7.92 -15.11 18.84
N PRO A 432 7.70 -14.87 20.15
CA PRO A 432 8.48 -15.50 21.22
C PRO A 432 8.48 -17.04 21.17
N SER A 433 7.48 -17.66 20.54
CA SER A 433 7.30 -19.11 20.50
C SER A 433 7.37 -19.71 19.11
N PHE A 434 7.64 -18.91 18.08
CA PHE A 434 7.70 -19.45 16.73
C PHE A 434 9.01 -20.23 16.49
N ARG A 435 10.15 -19.55 16.58
CA ARG A 435 11.48 -20.15 16.39
C ARG A 435 12.55 -19.24 16.96
N ASP A 436 13.51 -19.81 17.68
CA ASP A 436 14.66 -19.11 18.26
C ASP A 436 15.87 -19.23 17.32
N GLY A 437 16.19 -18.15 16.61
CA GLY A 437 17.33 -18.07 15.69
C GLY A 437 18.65 -17.74 16.38
N SER A 438 18.60 -17.01 17.51
CA SER A 438 19.80 -16.61 18.26
C SER A 438 20.32 -17.68 19.24
N GLY A 439 19.47 -18.64 19.61
CA GLY A 439 19.77 -19.73 20.54
C GLY A 439 19.73 -19.31 22.01
N ASP A 440 19.03 -18.23 22.37
CA ASP A 440 18.96 -17.70 23.73
C ASP A 440 17.76 -18.21 24.56
N GLY A 441 16.82 -18.92 23.91
CA GLY A 441 15.67 -19.57 24.52
C GLY A 441 14.33 -18.90 24.22
N ILE A 442 14.28 -17.85 23.40
CA ILE A 442 13.07 -17.17 22.97
C ILE A 442 13.08 -16.93 21.47
N GLY A 443 11.90 -16.96 20.86
CA GLY A 443 11.77 -16.77 19.42
C GLY A 443 11.98 -15.32 19.01
N ASP A 444 12.62 -15.13 17.86
CA ASP A 444 13.12 -13.84 17.39
C ASP A 444 12.91 -13.65 15.88
N LEU A 445 13.20 -12.44 15.37
CA LEU A 445 12.99 -12.12 13.96
C LEU A 445 13.89 -12.96 13.03
N GLU A 446 15.08 -13.37 13.49
CA GLU A 446 15.94 -14.29 12.74
C GLU A 446 15.30 -15.67 12.59
N GLY A 447 14.73 -16.20 13.68
CA GLY A 447 13.97 -17.44 13.65
C GLY A 447 12.73 -17.34 12.76
N LEU A 448 12.06 -16.18 12.72
CA LEU A 448 10.98 -15.95 11.78
C LEU A 448 11.46 -16.00 10.32
N ILE A 449 12.59 -15.36 9.99
CA ILE A 449 13.22 -15.43 8.66
C ILE A 449 13.49 -16.89 8.27
N GLU A 450 14.07 -17.68 9.17
CA GLU A 450 14.32 -19.12 8.94
C GLU A 450 13.04 -19.93 8.71
N GLY A 451 11.92 -19.50 9.28
CA GLY A 451 10.62 -20.17 9.15
C GLY A 451 9.82 -19.76 7.90
N LEU A 452 10.24 -18.77 7.12
CA LEU A 452 9.46 -18.28 5.98
C LEU A 452 9.21 -19.36 4.91
N ASP A 453 10.14 -20.27 4.68
CA ASP A 453 9.94 -21.39 3.74
C ASP A 453 8.86 -22.37 4.24
N TYR A 454 8.77 -22.57 5.56
CA TYR A 454 7.70 -23.36 6.15
C TYR A 454 6.33 -22.70 5.96
N LEU A 455 6.23 -21.39 6.20
CA LEU A 455 5.00 -20.61 6.03
C LEU A 455 4.54 -20.58 4.56
N ARG A 456 5.47 -20.38 3.62
CA ARG A 456 5.19 -20.48 2.18
C ARG A 456 4.62 -21.85 1.82
N ASP A 457 5.27 -22.91 2.28
CA ASP A 457 4.84 -24.29 2.00
C ASP A 457 3.51 -24.66 2.69
N LEU A 458 3.18 -24.00 3.81
CA LEU A 458 1.87 -24.07 4.48
C LEU A 458 0.77 -23.40 3.64
N GLY A 459 1.14 -22.45 2.77
CA GLY A 459 0.24 -21.70 1.91
C GLY A 459 -0.19 -20.35 2.49
N VAL A 460 0.61 -19.80 3.39
CA VAL A 460 0.43 -18.48 4.01
C VAL A 460 0.78 -17.38 3.01
N ASP A 461 -0.08 -16.37 2.90
CA ASP A 461 0.15 -15.18 2.07
C ASP A 461 0.70 -14.01 2.90
N ALA A 462 0.40 -13.97 4.20
CA ALA A 462 0.87 -12.94 5.11
C ALA A 462 1.13 -13.48 6.50
N VAL A 463 2.21 -13.00 7.12
CA VAL A 463 2.50 -13.22 8.54
C VAL A 463 2.19 -11.96 9.34
N TRP A 464 1.41 -12.10 10.39
CA TRP A 464 1.24 -11.09 11.43
C TRP A 464 2.21 -11.44 12.57
N THR A 465 3.16 -10.56 12.86
CA THR A 465 4.33 -10.89 13.71
C THR A 465 4.08 -10.86 15.22
N GLY A 466 2.97 -10.27 15.68
CA GLY A 466 2.89 -9.77 17.05
C GLY A 466 3.81 -8.55 17.30
N PRO A 467 3.81 -7.99 18.51
CA PRO A 467 4.69 -6.89 18.89
C PRO A 467 6.14 -7.37 19.10
N PHE A 468 7.09 -6.57 18.62
CA PHE A 468 8.53 -6.80 18.80
C PHE A 468 9.28 -5.53 19.22
N TYR A 469 8.54 -4.49 19.60
CA TYR A 469 9.04 -3.18 20.00
C TYR A 469 9.82 -3.26 21.30
N ARG A 470 10.67 -2.27 21.55
CA ARG A 470 11.30 -2.08 22.87
C ARG A 470 10.25 -2.11 23.96
N SER A 471 10.44 -2.97 24.95
CA SER A 471 9.41 -3.25 25.95
C SER A 471 10.01 -3.87 27.22
N PRO A 472 9.45 -3.60 28.40
CA PRO A 472 9.74 -4.37 29.61
C PRO A 472 9.26 -5.84 29.55
N LEU A 473 8.45 -6.18 28.54
CA LEU A 473 7.88 -7.50 28.28
C LEU A 473 6.96 -8.02 29.40
N LEU A 474 6.29 -7.13 30.13
CA LEU A 474 5.30 -7.51 31.13
C LEU A 474 4.02 -8.02 30.47
N ASP A 475 3.68 -7.47 29.31
CA ASP A 475 2.61 -7.98 28.43
C ASP A 475 3.20 -8.38 27.07
N GLN A 476 4.40 -8.99 27.11
CA GLN A 476 5.04 -9.64 25.96
C GLN A 476 5.21 -8.74 24.73
N GLY A 477 5.41 -7.44 24.93
CA GLY A 477 5.65 -6.46 23.86
C GLY A 477 4.51 -5.47 23.65
N PHE A 478 3.32 -5.72 24.20
CA PHE A 478 2.20 -4.76 24.16
C PHE A 478 2.45 -3.54 25.07
N ASP A 479 3.26 -3.69 26.11
CA ASP A 479 3.79 -2.59 26.93
C ASP A 479 5.00 -1.91 26.26
N VAL A 480 4.73 -1.05 25.26
CA VAL A 480 5.77 -0.42 24.42
C VAL A 480 6.52 0.71 25.16
N ALA A 481 7.85 0.62 25.23
CA ALA A 481 8.75 1.64 25.81
C ALA A 481 9.46 2.50 24.74
N ASP A 482 9.60 2.00 23.50
CA ASP A 482 9.99 2.78 22.32
C ASP A 482 9.37 2.17 21.06
N TYR A 483 8.52 2.93 20.39
CA TYR A 483 7.82 2.50 19.17
C TYR A 483 8.70 2.37 17.94
N LEU A 484 9.90 2.98 17.94
CA LEU A 484 10.74 3.14 16.75
C LEU A 484 11.99 2.26 16.78
N ASP A 485 12.06 1.29 17.69
CA ASP A 485 13.15 0.33 17.78
C ASP A 485 12.64 -1.07 18.16
N VAL A 486 13.49 -2.08 17.92
CA VAL A 486 13.21 -3.49 18.19
C VAL A 486 13.78 -3.88 19.55
N GLU A 487 13.04 -4.67 20.34
CA GLU A 487 13.57 -5.23 21.59
C GLU A 487 14.75 -6.16 21.28
N PRO A 488 15.91 -6.04 21.96
CA PRO A 488 17.13 -6.77 21.59
C PRO A 488 16.97 -8.28 21.61
N VAL A 489 16.04 -8.79 22.41
CA VAL A 489 15.74 -10.21 22.46
C VAL A 489 15.06 -10.72 21.17
N PHE A 490 14.43 -9.83 20.40
CA PHE A 490 13.82 -10.14 19.10
C PHE A 490 14.72 -9.77 17.92
N GLY A 491 15.72 -8.92 18.11
CA GLY A 491 16.71 -8.56 17.09
C GLY A 491 16.99 -7.07 17.00
N THR A 492 17.06 -6.55 15.77
CA THR A 492 17.39 -5.14 15.47
C THR A 492 16.53 -4.63 14.31
N LEU A 493 16.51 -3.30 14.09
CA LEU A 493 15.90 -2.73 12.88
C LEU A 493 16.46 -3.32 11.58
N ALA A 494 17.77 -3.60 11.52
CA ALA A 494 18.38 -4.23 10.35
C ALA A 494 17.89 -5.68 10.13
N THR A 495 17.59 -6.40 11.22
CA THR A 495 16.95 -7.72 11.14
C THR A 495 15.52 -7.62 10.63
N PHE A 496 14.78 -6.58 11.04
CA PHE A 496 13.45 -6.31 10.50
C PHE A 496 13.48 -6.00 9.00
N ASP A 497 14.39 -5.15 8.54
CA ASP A 497 14.52 -4.84 7.10
C ASP A 497 14.82 -6.11 6.28
N ARG A 498 15.69 -6.99 6.78
CA ARG A 498 15.93 -8.32 6.20
C ARG A 498 14.69 -9.22 6.19
N LEU A 499 13.87 -9.18 7.23
CA LEU A 499 12.61 -9.94 7.29
C LEU A 499 11.66 -9.49 6.17
N ILE A 500 11.51 -8.17 5.97
CA ILE A 500 10.70 -7.62 4.88
C ILE A 500 11.19 -8.14 3.53
N GLU A 501 12.49 -8.00 3.24
CA GLU A 501 13.10 -8.48 1.99
C GLU A 501 12.88 -9.99 1.79
N ALA A 502 13.24 -10.81 2.79
CA ALA A 502 13.16 -12.27 2.69
C ALA A 502 11.71 -12.79 2.57
N ALA A 503 10.75 -12.12 3.21
CA ALA A 503 9.33 -12.43 3.10
C ALA A 503 8.80 -12.08 1.71
N HIS A 504 9.12 -10.88 1.21
CA HIS A 504 8.69 -10.42 -0.11
C HIS A 504 9.25 -11.28 -1.24
N GLU A 505 10.50 -11.74 -1.15
CA GLU A 505 11.09 -12.72 -2.07
C GLU A 505 10.29 -14.03 -2.16
N ARG A 506 9.60 -14.40 -1.09
CA ARG A 506 8.76 -15.61 -1.00
C ARG A 506 7.28 -15.33 -1.29
N GLY A 507 6.93 -14.09 -1.63
CA GLY A 507 5.56 -13.66 -1.84
C GLY A 507 4.74 -13.56 -0.55
N ILE A 508 5.39 -13.53 0.61
CA ILE A 508 4.74 -13.38 1.92
C ILE A 508 4.75 -11.91 2.31
N ARG A 509 3.60 -11.40 2.75
CA ARG A 509 3.43 -10.05 3.30
C ARG A 509 3.69 -10.03 4.80
N VAL A 510 4.17 -8.92 5.33
CA VAL A 510 4.46 -8.76 6.76
C VAL A 510 3.53 -7.70 7.36
N ILE A 511 2.69 -8.13 8.31
CA ILE A 511 1.80 -7.28 9.09
C ILE A 511 2.41 -7.13 10.49
N VAL A 512 2.57 -5.89 10.96
CA VAL A 512 3.07 -5.61 12.30
C VAL A 512 1.94 -5.21 13.24
N ASP A 513 2.09 -5.45 14.54
CA ASP A 513 1.15 -4.92 15.54
C ASP A 513 1.30 -3.40 15.68
N TYR A 514 0.23 -2.66 15.88
CA TYR A 514 0.25 -1.23 16.14
C TYR A 514 -0.57 -0.98 17.40
N ILE A 515 0.07 -0.44 18.44
CA ILE A 515 -0.48 -0.31 19.79
C ILE A 515 -0.69 1.17 20.13
N PRO A 516 -1.77 1.80 19.63
CA PRO A 516 -2.01 3.22 19.83
C PRO A 516 -2.64 3.56 21.18
N ASN A 517 -3.24 2.60 21.89
CA ASN A 517 -4.07 2.88 23.06
C ASN A 517 -3.27 3.30 24.29
N HIS A 518 -2.12 2.69 24.53
CA HIS A 518 -1.30 2.86 25.72
C HIS A 518 0.19 2.70 25.39
N THR A 519 1.05 3.10 26.33
CA THR A 519 2.49 2.78 26.33
C THR A 519 2.83 1.98 27.58
N SER A 520 4.08 1.54 27.72
CA SER A 520 4.65 1.19 29.02
C SER A 520 4.77 2.42 29.92
N ASP A 521 4.68 2.24 31.24
CA ASP A 521 5.03 3.23 32.26
C ASP A 521 6.52 3.64 32.26
N GLN A 522 7.37 2.85 31.60
CA GLN A 522 8.77 3.17 31.36
C GLN A 522 8.99 4.01 30.09
N HIS A 523 7.95 4.20 29.26
CA HIS A 523 8.04 5.01 28.06
C HIS A 523 8.45 6.46 28.43
N PRO A 524 9.41 7.08 27.73
CA PRO A 524 9.86 8.45 28.04
C PRO A 524 8.74 9.49 28.11
N TRP A 525 7.66 9.26 27.35
CA TRP A 525 6.46 10.09 27.40
C TRP A 525 5.76 10.03 28.77
N PHE A 526 5.54 8.83 29.33
CA PHE A 526 4.89 8.68 30.63
C PHE A 526 5.79 9.15 31.76
N VAL A 527 7.09 8.83 31.70
CA VAL A 527 8.07 9.31 32.67
C VAL A 527 8.06 10.85 32.75
N ALA A 528 8.01 11.54 31.61
CA ALA A 528 7.87 12.99 31.56
C ALA A 528 6.51 13.46 32.11
N SER A 529 5.42 12.86 31.64
CA SER A 529 4.03 13.16 32.07
C SER A 529 3.82 13.01 33.59
N ARG A 530 4.45 12.02 34.20
CA ARG A 530 4.39 11.70 35.63
C ARG A 530 5.33 12.57 36.47
N SER A 531 6.36 13.16 35.88
CA SER A 531 7.39 13.93 36.60
C SER A 531 6.84 15.17 37.30
N SER A 532 5.83 15.82 36.72
CA SER A 532 5.16 17.01 37.26
C SER A 532 3.81 17.24 36.58
N ARG A 533 2.89 17.92 37.28
CA ARG A 533 1.62 18.41 36.71
C ARG A 533 1.79 19.51 35.67
N ASP A 534 2.97 20.14 35.62
CA ASP A 534 3.30 21.23 34.69
C ASP A 534 4.17 20.78 33.49
N ASP A 535 4.52 19.49 33.40
CA ASP A 535 5.32 18.99 32.29
C ASP A 535 4.55 19.13 30.96
N PRO A 536 5.20 19.52 29.83
CA PRO A 536 4.53 19.63 28.54
C PRO A 536 3.84 18.34 28.06
N LYS A 537 4.29 17.17 28.53
CA LYS A 537 3.67 15.86 28.26
C LYS A 537 2.65 15.44 29.32
N ARG A 538 2.28 16.30 30.27
CA ARG A 538 1.26 15.97 31.28
C ARG A 538 -0.03 15.48 30.62
N ASP A 539 -0.52 16.21 29.63
CA ASP A 539 -1.75 15.89 28.90
C ASP A 539 -1.57 14.86 27.78
N TRP A 540 -0.44 14.15 27.73
CA TRP A 540 -0.27 13.02 26.79
C TRP A 540 -0.93 11.74 27.31
N TYR A 541 -1.23 11.68 28.60
CA TYR A 541 -1.91 10.57 29.26
C TYR A 541 -3.14 11.07 30.00
N VAL A 542 -4.05 10.17 30.34
CA VAL A 542 -5.30 10.53 31.00
C VAL A 542 -5.10 10.58 32.52
N TRP A 543 -5.12 11.80 33.08
CA TRP A 543 -4.98 12.06 34.52
C TRP A 543 -6.25 12.64 35.14
N ARG A 544 -6.59 12.27 36.38
CA ARG A 544 -7.76 12.80 37.11
C ARG A 544 -7.52 12.95 38.61
N ASP A 545 -8.25 13.88 39.24
CA ASP A 545 -8.21 14.06 40.69
C ASP A 545 -9.00 13.00 41.46
N GLN A 546 -10.03 12.41 40.85
CA GLN A 546 -10.88 11.38 41.45
C GLN A 546 -11.18 10.27 40.43
N PRO A 547 -11.13 8.99 40.84
CA PRO A 547 -11.49 7.87 39.97
C PRO A 547 -13.01 7.80 39.77
N ASN A 548 -13.43 7.15 38.68
CA ASN A 548 -14.81 6.67 38.49
C ASN A 548 -14.85 5.14 38.69
N ASN A 549 -15.98 4.50 38.40
CA ASN A 549 -16.15 3.07 38.69
C ASN A 549 -15.54 2.10 37.65
N TRP A 550 -14.89 2.56 36.58
CA TRP A 550 -14.41 1.69 35.49
C TRP A 550 -13.43 0.61 35.98
N THR A 551 -13.53 -0.59 35.40
CA THR A 551 -12.74 -1.78 35.77
C THR A 551 -11.78 -2.22 34.67
N SER A 552 -10.56 -2.60 35.05
CA SER A 552 -9.53 -3.10 34.13
C SER A 552 -9.78 -4.55 33.71
N GLU A 553 -9.37 -4.91 32.49
CA GLU A 553 -9.35 -6.31 32.03
C GLU A 553 -8.45 -7.21 32.89
N ALA A 554 -7.39 -6.63 33.47
CA ALA A 554 -6.47 -7.28 34.39
C ALA A 554 -7.02 -7.34 35.83
N GLY A 555 -8.21 -6.79 36.07
CA GLY A 555 -8.88 -6.78 37.37
C GLY A 555 -8.67 -5.49 38.16
N GLY A 556 -9.61 -5.20 39.07
CA GLY A 556 -9.59 -3.97 39.86
C GLY A 556 -9.96 -2.71 39.06
N SER A 557 -9.62 -1.55 39.63
CA SER A 557 -9.85 -0.22 39.05
C SER A 557 -8.95 0.03 37.85
N VAL A 558 -9.44 0.73 36.82
CA VAL A 558 -8.58 1.29 35.74
C VAL A 558 -7.77 2.52 36.19
N TRP A 559 -7.99 2.99 37.41
CA TRP A 559 -7.33 4.17 37.97
C TRP A 559 -6.30 3.78 39.02
N GLU A 560 -5.02 4.04 38.72
CA GLU A 560 -3.92 3.89 39.67
C GLU A 560 -3.52 5.25 40.24
N TYR A 561 -3.33 5.33 41.57
CA TYR A 561 -2.96 6.57 42.24
C TYR A 561 -1.46 6.82 42.15
N ASP A 562 -1.05 7.99 41.64
CA ASP A 562 0.34 8.44 41.67
C ASP A 562 0.59 9.40 42.85
N PRO A 563 1.35 8.97 43.88
CA PRO A 563 1.59 9.79 45.07
C PRO A 563 2.40 11.06 44.79
N SER A 564 3.25 11.08 43.76
CA SER A 564 4.08 12.24 43.42
C SER A 564 3.26 13.42 42.92
N THR A 565 2.20 13.15 42.15
CA THR A 565 1.36 14.19 41.54
C THR A 565 0.02 14.35 42.26
N GLY A 566 -0.35 13.42 43.14
CA GLY A 566 -1.60 13.44 43.89
C GLY A 566 -2.84 13.23 43.02
N GLN A 567 -2.67 12.56 41.88
CA GLN A 567 -3.71 12.29 40.88
C GLN A 567 -3.68 10.81 40.50
N TYR A 568 -4.77 10.35 39.89
CA TYR A 568 -4.88 9.03 39.30
C TYR A 568 -4.59 9.09 37.81
N TYR A 569 -3.93 8.06 37.26
CA TYR A 569 -3.82 7.87 35.81
C TYR A 569 -4.65 6.66 35.36
N LEU A 570 -5.13 6.71 34.11
CA LEU A 570 -5.91 5.63 33.51
C LEU A 570 -5.00 4.53 32.97
N HIS A 571 -5.38 3.27 33.18
CA HIS A 571 -4.81 2.08 32.55
C HIS A 571 -5.94 1.06 32.27
N SER A 572 -6.19 0.76 30.98
CA SER A 572 -7.27 -0.17 30.61
C SER A 572 -6.90 -1.64 30.87
N HIS A 573 -5.60 -1.94 30.90
CA HIS A 573 -5.02 -3.27 31.12
C HIS A 573 -4.16 -3.27 32.41
N LEU A 574 -2.88 -3.65 32.33
CA LEU A 574 -1.96 -3.62 33.48
C LEU A 574 -1.72 -2.19 33.98
N VAL A 575 -1.37 -2.07 35.26
CA VAL A 575 -1.01 -0.77 35.89
C VAL A 575 0.19 -0.13 35.19
N GLU A 576 1.08 -0.96 34.65
CA GLU A 576 2.26 -0.59 33.88
C GLU A 576 1.94 -0.19 32.42
N GLN A 577 0.67 -0.19 32.01
CA GLN A 577 0.20 0.20 30.67
C GLN A 577 -0.69 1.48 30.73
N PRO A 578 -0.14 2.66 31.05
CA PRO A 578 -0.90 3.91 31.09
C PRO A 578 -1.47 4.30 29.72
N ASP A 579 -2.77 4.61 29.70
CA ASP A 579 -3.51 4.97 28.49
C ASP A 579 -3.16 6.38 27.98
N LEU A 580 -2.94 6.46 26.68
CA LEU A 580 -2.66 7.70 25.96
C LEU A 580 -3.93 8.56 25.80
N ASN A 581 -3.77 9.87 25.92
CA ASN A 581 -4.85 10.82 25.67
C ASN A 581 -4.92 11.19 24.18
N TRP A 582 -5.70 10.42 23.41
CA TRP A 582 -5.92 10.67 21.98
C TRP A 582 -6.66 11.98 21.65
N ARG A 583 -7.18 12.70 22.64
CA ARG A 583 -7.72 14.06 22.42
C ARG A 583 -6.62 15.10 22.25
N ASN A 584 -5.40 14.78 22.66
CA ASN A 584 -4.24 15.63 22.47
C ASN A 584 -3.73 15.52 21.02
N PRO A 585 -3.68 16.62 20.25
CA PRO A 585 -3.24 16.59 18.85
C PRO A 585 -1.78 16.16 18.69
N GLU A 586 -0.92 16.39 19.68
CA GLU A 586 0.49 15.98 19.64
C GLU A 586 0.64 14.47 19.79
N VAL A 587 -0.19 13.83 20.62
CA VAL A 587 -0.26 12.36 20.75
C VAL A 587 -0.71 11.73 19.43
N ARG A 588 -1.79 12.26 18.84
CA ARG A 588 -2.27 11.83 17.52
C ARG A 588 -1.17 11.91 16.48
N LYS A 589 -0.53 13.07 16.34
CA LYS A 589 0.57 13.26 15.39
C LYS A 589 1.70 12.25 15.63
N ALA A 590 2.15 12.09 16.87
CA ALA A 590 3.24 11.18 17.21
C ALA A 590 2.92 9.72 16.82
N LEU A 591 1.71 9.25 17.09
CA LEU A 591 1.28 7.89 16.76
C LEU A 591 1.07 7.68 15.26
N LEU A 592 0.60 8.68 14.52
CA LEU A 592 0.55 8.63 13.05
C LEU A 592 1.96 8.60 12.44
N ASP A 593 2.93 9.30 13.04
CA ASP A 593 4.34 9.25 12.61
C ASP A 593 4.99 7.88 12.90
N VAL A 594 4.63 7.23 14.02
CA VAL A 594 5.00 5.83 14.29
C VAL A 594 4.47 4.89 13.21
N LEU A 595 3.22 5.07 12.77
CA LEU A 595 2.65 4.26 11.68
C LEU A 595 3.45 4.44 10.38
N ARG A 596 3.72 5.70 9.98
CA ARG A 596 4.54 5.98 8.78
C ARG A 596 5.92 5.33 8.85
N PHE A 597 6.58 5.39 9.99
CA PHE A 597 7.90 4.81 10.20
C PHE A 597 7.99 3.31 9.82
N TRP A 598 6.96 2.52 10.15
CA TRP A 598 6.93 1.08 9.83
C TRP A 598 6.47 0.83 8.38
N LEU A 599 5.54 1.62 7.86
CA LEU A 599 5.11 1.53 6.46
C LEU A 599 6.22 1.95 5.47
N ASP A 600 7.02 2.95 5.83
CA ASP A 600 8.21 3.41 5.08
C ASP A 600 9.27 2.31 4.99
N ARG A 601 9.37 1.45 6.00
CA ARG A 601 10.26 0.28 6.02
C ARG A 601 9.71 -0.95 5.29
N GLY A 602 8.52 -0.83 4.69
CA GLY A 602 7.98 -1.87 3.84
C GLY A 602 7.05 -2.86 4.53
N ALA A 603 6.59 -2.59 5.76
CA ALA A 603 5.46 -3.32 6.32
C ALA A 603 4.24 -3.23 5.38
N ASP A 604 3.57 -4.35 5.16
CA ASP A 604 2.44 -4.47 4.22
C ASP A 604 1.10 -4.16 4.87
N GLY A 605 1.11 -3.85 6.16
CA GLY A 605 -0.07 -3.47 6.92
C GLY A 605 0.17 -3.50 8.41
N VAL A 606 -0.86 -3.13 9.15
CA VAL A 606 -0.86 -3.13 10.61
C VAL A 606 -2.09 -3.82 11.17
N ARG A 607 -1.93 -4.52 12.30
CA ARG A 607 -3.02 -4.90 13.19
C ARG A 607 -3.09 -3.89 14.31
N ILE A 608 -4.20 -3.18 14.42
CA ILE A 608 -4.45 -2.14 15.42
C ILE A 608 -5.00 -2.81 16.67
N ASP A 609 -4.18 -2.83 17.70
CA ASP A 609 -4.49 -3.38 19.02
C ASP A 609 -5.61 -2.58 19.69
N VAL A 610 -6.56 -3.32 20.29
CA VAL A 610 -7.70 -2.78 21.07
C VAL A 610 -8.36 -1.55 20.43
N ALA A 611 -8.55 -1.58 19.10
CA ALA A 611 -9.02 -0.44 18.31
C ALA A 611 -10.33 0.17 18.85
N HIS A 612 -11.19 -0.67 19.45
CA HIS A 612 -12.44 -0.28 20.07
C HIS A 612 -12.27 0.54 21.38
N MET A 613 -11.14 0.43 22.08
CA MET A 613 -10.85 1.13 23.35
C MET A 613 -10.14 2.49 23.16
N LEU A 614 -9.81 2.87 21.93
CA LEU A 614 -8.97 4.04 21.64
C LEU A 614 -9.50 5.34 22.27
N MET A 615 -10.81 5.58 22.18
CA MET A 615 -11.46 6.77 22.72
C MET A 615 -12.48 6.42 23.80
N LYS A 616 -12.44 7.21 24.88
CA LYS A 616 -13.31 7.10 26.06
C LYS A 616 -14.25 8.29 26.17
N ASP A 617 -15.30 8.13 26.98
CA ASP A 617 -16.25 9.19 27.32
C ASP A 617 -15.53 10.39 27.96
N PRO A 618 -15.57 11.59 27.34
CA PRO A 618 -14.89 12.77 27.86
C PRO A 618 -15.49 13.28 29.19
N GLU A 619 -16.73 12.89 29.50
CA GLU A 619 -17.36 13.20 30.78
C GLU A 619 -16.96 12.22 31.89
N PHE A 620 -16.27 11.12 31.54
CA PHE A 620 -15.85 10.05 32.44
C PHE A 620 -16.99 9.53 33.33
N ARG A 621 -18.18 9.35 32.77
CA ARG A 621 -19.35 8.82 33.49
C ARG A 621 -19.11 7.38 33.91
N ASP A 622 -19.69 7.01 35.06
CA ASP A 622 -19.66 5.64 35.55
C ASP A 622 -20.34 4.68 34.58
N ASN A 623 -19.75 3.50 34.38
CA ASN A 623 -20.41 2.41 33.66
C ASN A 623 -21.58 1.83 34.47
N PRO A 624 -22.70 1.46 33.82
CA PRO A 624 -23.78 0.75 34.48
C PRO A 624 -23.37 -0.68 34.86
N PRO A 625 -23.93 -1.25 35.94
CA PRO A 625 -23.70 -2.65 36.29
C PRO A 625 -24.32 -3.60 35.26
N ALA A 626 -23.71 -4.77 35.05
CA ALA A 626 -24.24 -5.85 34.21
C ALA A 626 -25.12 -6.82 35.04
N PRO A 627 -26.45 -6.79 34.91
CA PRO A 627 -27.33 -7.64 35.72
C PRO A 627 -27.14 -9.12 35.36
N GLY A 628 -26.62 -9.92 36.31
CA GLY A 628 -26.32 -11.34 36.10
C GLY A 628 -24.88 -11.63 35.64
N GLY A 629 -24.06 -10.59 35.49
CA GLY A 629 -22.71 -10.67 34.92
C GLY A 629 -22.73 -10.70 33.38
N ASN A 630 -21.66 -10.21 32.79
CA ASN A 630 -21.38 -10.21 31.35
C ASN A 630 -20.18 -11.12 31.04
N HIS A 631 -19.98 -12.18 31.85
CA HIS A 631 -18.87 -13.10 31.67
C HIS A 631 -19.08 -13.99 30.46
N ASN A 632 -18.12 -13.94 29.54
CA ASN A 632 -18.01 -14.93 28.49
C ASN A 632 -17.18 -16.12 28.99
N GLU A 633 -17.72 -17.34 28.85
CA GLU A 633 -17.03 -18.58 29.25
C GLU A 633 -15.75 -18.89 28.45
N PHE A 634 -15.58 -18.22 27.30
CA PHE A 634 -14.40 -18.33 26.44
C PHE A 634 -13.36 -17.24 26.72
N ASP A 635 -13.67 -16.26 27.59
CA ASP A 635 -12.76 -15.19 27.95
C ASP A 635 -11.89 -15.54 29.17
N LEU A 636 -10.64 -15.10 29.13
CA LEU A 636 -9.67 -15.21 30.22
C LEU A 636 -9.52 -13.90 31.02
N GLN A 637 -10.30 -12.87 30.66
CA GLN A 637 -10.42 -11.61 31.41
C GLN A 637 -10.82 -11.82 32.88
N HIS A 638 -10.46 -10.84 33.71
CA HIS A 638 -10.76 -10.89 35.13
C HIS A 638 -12.28 -10.86 35.42
N PRO A 639 -12.79 -11.61 36.42
CA PRO A 639 -14.20 -11.61 36.80
C PRO A 639 -14.78 -10.25 37.25
N ASP A 640 -13.96 -9.26 37.57
CA ASP A 640 -14.47 -7.91 37.88
C ASP A 640 -14.95 -7.19 36.61
N PHE A 641 -14.32 -7.47 35.47
CA PHE A 641 -14.62 -6.81 34.21
C PHE A 641 -16.07 -7.09 33.79
N GLY A 642 -16.48 -8.37 33.78
CA GLY A 642 -17.86 -8.76 33.48
C GLY A 642 -18.90 -8.29 34.52
N THR A 643 -18.55 -7.53 35.56
CA THR A 643 -19.55 -6.91 36.45
C THR A 643 -20.19 -5.65 35.85
N GLN A 644 -19.65 -5.13 34.74
CA GLN A 644 -20.09 -3.87 34.12
C GLN A 644 -20.58 -4.05 32.67
N LEU A 645 -21.49 -3.18 32.27
CA LEU A 645 -21.76 -2.91 30.86
C LEU A 645 -20.84 -1.77 30.44
N HIS A 646 -19.87 -2.08 29.59
CA HIS A 646 -18.79 -1.16 29.26
C HIS A 646 -19.16 -0.24 28.09
N VAL A 647 -19.84 0.86 28.43
CA VAL A 647 -20.43 1.79 27.45
C VAL A 647 -19.77 3.18 27.45
N HIS A 648 -19.01 3.52 28.49
CA HIS A 648 -18.35 4.82 28.63
C HIS A 648 -16.82 4.76 28.59
N ASP A 649 -16.24 3.61 28.87
CA ASP A 649 -14.80 3.35 28.89
C ASP A 649 -14.25 2.81 27.55
N ARG A 650 -15.11 2.62 26.54
CA ARG A 650 -14.73 2.16 25.21
C ARG A 650 -15.78 2.55 24.16
N ARG A 651 -15.44 2.35 22.89
CA ARG A 651 -16.31 2.55 21.70
C ARG A 651 -17.02 3.91 21.70
N HIS A 652 -16.37 4.95 22.21
CA HIS A 652 -16.89 6.31 22.08
C HIS A 652 -16.96 6.68 20.59
N PRO A 653 -17.96 7.45 20.11
CA PRO A 653 -18.08 7.81 18.69
C PRO A 653 -16.82 8.43 18.07
N ASP A 654 -16.02 9.14 18.86
CA ASP A 654 -14.75 9.72 18.41
C ASP A 654 -13.70 8.67 18.00
N THR A 655 -13.84 7.40 18.43
CA THR A 655 -12.96 6.29 18.01
C THR A 655 -12.95 6.19 16.48
N PHE A 656 -14.10 6.35 15.83
CA PHE A 656 -14.20 6.23 14.37
C PHE A 656 -13.44 7.34 13.63
N ALA A 657 -13.39 8.56 14.20
CA ALA A 657 -12.59 9.64 13.63
C ALA A 657 -11.08 9.36 13.75
N ALA A 658 -10.63 8.88 14.91
CA ALA A 658 -9.23 8.50 15.11
C ALA A 658 -8.80 7.34 14.20
N LEU A 659 -9.66 6.32 14.03
CA LEU A 659 -9.41 5.22 13.09
C LEU A 659 -9.40 5.69 11.63
N ALA A 660 -10.22 6.66 11.25
CA ALA A 660 -10.19 7.25 9.91
C ALA A 660 -8.86 7.98 9.62
N GLU A 661 -8.24 8.60 10.63
CA GLU A 661 -6.91 9.20 10.48
C GLU A 661 -5.82 8.15 10.32
N ILE A 662 -5.87 7.06 11.10
CA ILE A 662 -4.98 5.91 10.94
C ILE A 662 -5.13 5.32 9.53
N ARG A 663 -6.37 5.19 9.04
CA ARG A 663 -6.66 4.74 7.68
C ARG A 663 -6.07 5.67 6.63
N ALA A 664 -6.21 6.99 6.80
CA ALA A 664 -5.70 7.96 5.86
C ALA A 664 -4.17 7.85 5.70
N VAL A 665 -3.44 7.59 6.78
CA VAL A 665 -2.00 7.30 6.70
C VAL A 665 -1.75 6.00 5.94
N ALA A 666 -2.48 4.92 6.20
CA ALA A 666 -2.30 3.68 5.43
C ALA A 666 -2.59 3.88 3.92
N ASP A 667 -3.53 4.75 3.56
CA ASP A 667 -3.86 5.09 2.17
C ASP A 667 -2.76 5.89 1.45
N GLU A 668 -1.85 6.54 2.18
CA GLU A 668 -0.62 7.12 1.60
C GLU A 668 0.26 6.02 0.97
N TYR A 669 0.04 4.76 1.34
CA TYR A 669 0.80 3.60 0.91
C TYR A 669 -0.10 2.57 0.18
N ALA A 670 0.04 2.47 -1.15
CA ALA A 670 -0.79 1.57 -1.96
C ALA A 670 -0.73 0.09 -1.52
N GLY A 671 -1.86 -0.54 -1.22
CA GLY A 671 -1.90 -1.97 -0.87
C GLY A 671 -1.51 -2.30 0.57
N ARG A 672 -1.51 -1.32 1.47
CA ARG A 672 -1.26 -1.53 2.91
C ARG A 672 -2.57 -1.81 3.63
N VAL A 673 -2.65 -2.93 4.35
CA VAL A 673 -3.88 -3.36 5.03
C VAL A 673 -3.94 -2.84 6.47
N THR A 674 -5.14 -2.53 6.94
CA THR A 674 -5.41 -2.22 8.35
C THR A 674 -6.36 -3.26 8.93
N ILE A 675 -5.92 -3.98 9.96
CA ILE A 675 -6.70 -4.97 10.68
C ILE A 675 -7.05 -4.39 12.04
N ALA A 676 -8.32 -4.07 12.32
CA ALA A 676 -8.70 -3.46 13.59
C ALA A 676 -9.21 -4.52 14.56
N GLU A 677 -8.59 -4.71 15.72
CA GLU A 677 -9.10 -5.67 16.71
C GLU A 677 -10.36 -5.16 17.41
N ILE A 678 -11.43 -5.95 17.30
CA ILE A 678 -12.73 -5.64 17.87
C ILE A 678 -13.18 -6.79 18.78
N GLU A 679 -13.50 -6.45 20.03
CA GLU A 679 -14.15 -7.38 20.96
C GLU A 679 -15.48 -7.92 20.42
N ALA A 680 -16.04 -8.93 21.09
CA ALA A 680 -17.31 -9.46 20.67
C ALA A 680 -18.47 -8.47 20.92
N MET A 681 -19.11 -8.04 19.84
CA MET A 681 -20.25 -7.13 19.88
C MET A 681 -21.32 -7.52 18.84
N PRO A 682 -22.52 -6.90 18.85
CA PRO A 682 -23.51 -7.10 17.80
C PRO A 682 -22.94 -6.79 16.40
N TRP A 683 -23.33 -7.57 15.39
CA TRP A 683 -22.80 -7.40 14.03
C TRP A 683 -23.09 -6.02 13.42
N ALA A 684 -24.21 -5.38 13.78
CA ALA A 684 -24.51 -4.01 13.35
C ALA A 684 -23.48 -3.01 13.88
N ASP A 685 -23.07 -3.17 15.15
CA ASP A 685 -22.09 -2.30 15.80
C ASP A 685 -20.68 -2.55 15.27
N TRP A 686 -20.35 -3.80 14.92
CA TRP A 686 -19.11 -4.19 14.26
C TRP A 686 -19.01 -3.64 12.83
N ALA A 687 -20.11 -3.56 12.09
CA ALA A 687 -20.11 -3.04 10.72
C ALA A 687 -19.73 -1.55 10.65
N GLU A 688 -19.92 -0.78 11.72
CA GLU A 688 -19.55 0.65 11.78
C GLU A 688 -18.04 0.90 11.58
N TYR A 689 -17.17 -0.09 11.89
CA TYR A 689 -15.73 0.06 11.66
C TYR A 689 -15.37 0.14 10.17
N TYR A 690 -16.17 -0.45 9.28
CA TYR A 690 -16.01 -0.23 7.84
C TYR A 690 -16.38 1.20 7.43
N ALA A 691 -17.32 1.85 8.12
CA ALA A 691 -17.66 3.24 7.86
C ALA A 691 -16.53 4.22 8.25
N ALA A 692 -15.70 3.84 9.24
CA ALA A 692 -14.43 4.51 9.54
C ALA A 692 -13.30 4.19 8.53
N GLY A 693 -13.61 3.42 7.49
CA GLY A 693 -12.66 3.05 6.44
C GLY A 693 -11.73 1.89 6.81
N MET A 694 -11.97 1.10 7.85
CA MET A 694 -11.11 -0.05 8.14
C MET A 694 -11.21 -1.12 7.05
N HIS A 695 -10.06 -1.68 6.63
CA HIS A 695 -10.03 -2.78 5.66
C HIS A 695 -10.62 -4.08 6.23
N LEU A 696 -10.16 -4.47 7.43
CA LEU A 696 -10.48 -5.74 8.08
C LEU A 696 -10.73 -5.56 9.58
N PRO A 697 -11.94 -5.18 10.02
CA PRO A 697 -12.32 -5.26 11.43
C PRO A 697 -12.34 -6.72 11.88
N PHE A 698 -11.41 -7.12 12.74
CA PHE A 698 -11.22 -8.47 13.26
C PHE A 698 -12.17 -8.74 14.43
N PRO A 699 -13.18 -9.62 14.27
CA PRO A 699 -14.21 -9.83 15.29
C PRO A 699 -13.91 -11.02 16.21
N PHE A 700 -14.09 -10.83 17.51
CA PHE A 700 -13.95 -11.92 18.49
C PHE A 700 -15.16 -12.88 18.55
N ARG A 701 -16.33 -12.46 18.04
CA ARG A 701 -17.60 -13.22 18.09
C ARG A 701 -17.48 -14.70 17.73
N LEU A 702 -16.78 -15.04 16.65
CA LEU A 702 -16.63 -16.43 16.21
C LEU A 702 -15.71 -17.26 17.11
N LEU A 703 -14.72 -16.62 17.76
CA LEU A 703 -13.88 -17.29 18.78
C LEU A 703 -14.69 -17.63 20.03
N GLU A 704 -15.83 -16.97 20.23
CA GLU A 704 -16.69 -17.11 21.41
C GLU A 704 -17.98 -17.89 21.11
N THR A 705 -18.11 -18.41 19.90
CA THR A 705 -19.30 -19.15 19.49
C THR A 705 -19.18 -20.63 19.89
N ARG A 706 -20.20 -21.13 20.59
CA ARG A 706 -20.30 -22.57 20.89
C ARG A 706 -20.32 -23.40 19.61
N TRP A 707 -19.56 -24.50 19.61
CA TRP A 707 -19.35 -25.35 18.44
C TRP A 707 -20.59 -26.21 18.08
N ARG A 708 -21.60 -25.57 17.48
CA ARG A 708 -22.85 -26.17 17.03
C ARG A 708 -23.27 -25.62 15.68
N ALA A 709 -23.91 -26.45 14.84
CA ALA A 709 -24.17 -26.10 13.45
C ALA A 709 -25.19 -24.95 13.32
N ASP A 710 -26.24 -24.96 14.15
CA ASP A 710 -27.26 -23.91 14.19
C ASP A 710 -26.71 -22.57 14.66
N LEU A 711 -25.85 -22.58 15.69
CA LEU A 711 -25.25 -21.35 16.23
C LEU A 711 -24.21 -20.76 15.27
N LEU A 712 -23.31 -21.58 14.73
CA LEU A 712 -22.34 -21.11 13.73
C LEU A 712 -23.03 -20.60 12.47
N ARG A 713 -24.11 -21.25 12.04
CA ARG A 713 -24.93 -20.79 10.92
C ARG A 713 -25.50 -19.39 11.20
N ALA A 714 -26.12 -19.19 12.36
CA ALA A 714 -26.69 -17.90 12.74
C ALA A 714 -25.62 -16.80 12.83
N GLU A 715 -24.45 -17.11 13.37
CA GLU A 715 -23.32 -16.17 13.46
C GLU A 715 -22.78 -15.78 12.09
N LEU A 716 -22.62 -16.75 11.18
CA LEU A 716 -22.15 -16.50 9.83
C LEU A 716 -23.20 -15.75 8.99
N ASP A 717 -24.49 -16.11 9.07
CA ASP A 717 -25.56 -15.35 8.42
C ASP A 717 -25.57 -13.89 8.91
N GLY A 718 -25.40 -13.67 10.23
CA GLY A 718 -25.30 -12.34 10.81
C GLY A 718 -24.09 -11.55 10.32
N LEU A 719 -22.91 -12.17 10.28
CA LEU A 719 -21.68 -11.59 9.75
C LEU A 719 -21.87 -11.13 8.30
N TYR A 720 -22.36 -12.02 7.42
CA TYR A 720 -22.51 -11.70 6.00
C TYR A 720 -23.65 -10.70 5.74
N ALA A 721 -24.71 -10.71 6.55
CA ALA A 721 -25.79 -9.73 6.43
C ALA A 721 -25.38 -8.32 6.89
N ALA A 722 -24.40 -8.22 7.79
CA ALA A 722 -23.91 -6.93 8.30
C ALA A 722 -22.82 -6.29 7.42
N LEU A 723 -22.20 -7.05 6.51
CA LEU A 723 -21.16 -6.53 5.62
C LEU A 723 -21.72 -5.45 4.67
N PRO A 724 -21.12 -4.25 4.64
CA PRO A 724 -21.43 -3.25 3.63
C PRO A 724 -21.08 -3.73 2.22
N ASP A 725 -21.73 -3.12 1.21
CA ASP A 725 -21.44 -3.41 -0.19
C ASP A 725 -19.95 -3.22 -0.51
N GLY A 726 -19.33 -4.26 -1.07
CA GLY A 726 -17.92 -4.25 -1.42
C GLY A 726 -16.97 -4.42 -0.24
N ALA A 727 -17.43 -4.57 1.01
CA ALA A 727 -16.60 -4.92 2.16
C ALA A 727 -16.16 -6.40 2.14
N TRP A 728 -15.17 -6.74 2.96
CA TRP A 728 -14.65 -8.11 3.05
C TRP A 728 -14.23 -8.45 4.49
N PRO A 729 -14.65 -9.59 5.06
CA PRO A 729 -14.37 -9.92 6.46
C PRO A 729 -13.02 -10.65 6.62
N ILE A 730 -12.43 -10.52 7.81
CA ILE A 730 -11.41 -11.43 8.34
C ILE A 730 -12.06 -12.34 9.39
N VAL A 731 -11.64 -13.61 9.45
CA VAL A 731 -12.19 -14.59 10.39
C VAL A 731 -11.04 -15.36 11.04
N ALA A 732 -11.12 -15.53 12.35
CA ALA A 732 -10.28 -16.45 13.12
C ALA A 732 -11.16 -17.38 13.97
N LEU A 733 -10.61 -18.54 14.34
CA LEU A 733 -11.23 -19.47 15.29
C LEU A 733 -10.43 -19.64 16.58
N GLY A 734 -9.21 -19.08 16.63
CA GLY A 734 -8.32 -19.00 17.79
C GLY A 734 -7.35 -17.84 17.60
N ASN A 735 -6.73 -17.40 18.70
CA ASN A 735 -5.69 -16.36 18.74
C ASN A 735 -4.81 -16.54 20.00
N HIS A 736 -3.82 -15.67 20.20
CA HIS A 736 -2.89 -15.74 21.34
C HIS A 736 -3.50 -15.41 22.72
N ASP A 737 -4.75 -14.98 22.81
CA ASP A 737 -5.47 -14.64 24.06
C ASP A 737 -6.50 -15.67 24.48
N ARG A 738 -6.71 -16.71 23.67
CA ARG A 738 -7.73 -17.73 23.90
C ARG A 738 -7.08 -19.11 24.06
N VAL A 739 -7.84 -20.01 24.68
CA VAL A 739 -7.52 -21.45 24.73
C VAL A 739 -7.38 -22.00 23.31
N ARG A 740 -6.38 -22.86 23.06
CA ARG A 740 -6.15 -23.44 21.73
C ARG A 740 -7.35 -24.20 21.21
N LEU A 741 -7.55 -24.14 19.90
CA LEU A 741 -8.70 -24.71 19.22
C LEU A 741 -8.82 -26.23 19.45
N ALA A 742 -7.70 -26.96 19.41
CA ALA A 742 -7.68 -28.40 19.63
C ALA A 742 -7.99 -28.78 21.09
N THR A 743 -7.67 -27.93 22.07
CA THR A 743 -8.10 -28.12 23.47
C THR A 743 -9.60 -27.95 23.59
N ARG A 744 -10.14 -26.88 22.99
CA ARG A 744 -11.56 -26.52 23.09
C ARG A 744 -12.48 -27.53 22.39
N LEU A 745 -12.08 -28.01 21.21
CA LEU A 745 -12.93 -28.84 20.34
C LEU A 745 -12.56 -30.33 20.32
N GLY A 746 -11.33 -30.66 20.70
CA GLY A 746 -10.74 -31.98 20.51
C GLY A 746 -10.22 -32.21 19.07
N PRO A 747 -9.37 -33.24 18.86
CA PRO A 747 -8.62 -33.41 17.61
C PRO A 747 -9.49 -33.58 16.36
N ALA A 748 -10.60 -34.31 16.45
CA ALA A 748 -11.47 -34.57 15.30
C ALA A 748 -12.18 -33.29 14.83
N GLN A 749 -12.75 -32.52 15.75
CA GLN A 749 -13.47 -31.29 15.41
C GLN A 749 -12.52 -30.14 15.06
N ALA A 750 -11.27 -30.13 15.56
CA ALA A 750 -10.25 -29.20 15.09
C ALA A 750 -9.96 -29.36 13.58
N ARG A 751 -10.03 -30.58 13.04
CA ARG A 751 -9.90 -30.82 11.58
C ARG A 751 -11.07 -30.22 10.81
N VAL A 752 -12.28 -30.34 11.35
CA VAL A 752 -13.50 -29.73 10.76
C VAL A 752 -13.40 -28.21 10.79
N ALA A 753 -12.88 -27.65 11.88
CA ALA A 753 -12.66 -26.22 12.03
C ALA A 753 -11.65 -25.66 11.02
N ALA A 754 -10.58 -26.40 10.71
CA ALA A 754 -9.65 -26.04 9.64
C ALA A 754 -10.35 -25.93 8.27
N VAL A 755 -11.26 -26.88 7.96
CA VAL A 755 -12.05 -26.83 6.72
C VAL A 755 -12.96 -25.61 6.72
N LEU A 756 -13.68 -25.34 7.81
CA LEU A 756 -14.53 -24.15 7.95
C LEU A 756 -13.72 -22.87 7.67
N LEU A 757 -12.65 -22.65 8.42
CA LEU A 757 -11.83 -21.43 8.34
C LEU A 757 -11.33 -21.18 6.91
N LEU A 758 -10.73 -22.19 6.27
CA LEU A 758 -10.11 -22.02 4.95
C LEU A 758 -11.09 -22.03 3.77
N THR A 759 -12.38 -22.34 3.99
CA THR A 759 -13.40 -22.37 2.92
C THR A 759 -14.52 -21.34 3.05
N LEU A 760 -14.53 -20.52 4.11
CA LEU A 760 -15.38 -19.33 4.20
C LEU A 760 -15.00 -18.23 3.17
N ALA A 761 -15.98 -17.40 2.82
CA ALA A 761 -15.78 -16.17 2.05
C ALA A 761 -15.26 -15.06 2.97
N ALA A 762 -14.01 -15.21 3.38
CA ALA A 762 -13.32 -14.31 4.29
C ALA A 762 -11.81 -14.41 4.05
N THR A 763 -11.05 -13.53 4.68
CA THR A 763 -9.62 -13.68 4.91
C THR A 763 -9.43 -14.55 6.16
N PRO A 764 -8.98 -15.81 6.06
CA PRO A 764 -8.71 -16.64 7.24
C PRO A 764 -7.45 -16.17 7.97
N CYS A 765 -7.54 -16.03 9.29
CA CYS A 765 -6.42 -15.81 10.19
C CYS A 765 -6.19 -17.05 11.06
N LEU A 766 -5.01 -17.64 10.93
CA LEU A 766 -4.62 -18.88 11.61
C LEU A 766 -3.69 -18.54 12.76
N LEU A 767 -4.00 -19.03 13.96
CA LEU A 767 -3.07 -18.99 15.09
C LEU A 767 -1.93 -19.99 14.86
N TYR A 768 -0.70 -19.61 15.20
CA TYR A 768 0.44 -20.52 15.14
C TYR A 768 0.19 -21.84 15.90
N ALA A 769 0.70 -22.93 15.34
CA ALA A 769 0.56 -24.31 15.84
C ALA A 769 -0.85 -24.93 15.76
N ASP A 770 -1.90 -24.19 15.37
CA ASP A 770 -3.21 -24.79 15.09
C ASP A 770 -3.13 -25.76 13.89
N GLU A 771 -2.20 -25.53 12.97
CA GLU A 771 -1.90 -26.42 11.85
C GLU A 771 -1.27 -27.75 12.29
N LEU A 772 -0.70 -27.80 13.49
CA LEU A 772 -0.25 -29.04 14.13
C LEU A 772 -1.36 -29.69 14.96
N GLY A 773 -2.47 -29.00 15.22
CA GLY A 773 -3.49 -29.42 16.18
C GLY A 773 -2.96 -29.40 17.61
N LEU A 774 -2.08 -28.45 17.93
CA LEU A 774 -1.49 -28.30 19.26
C LEU A 774 -2.59 -27.98 20.28
N THR A 775 -2.61 -28.71 21.39
CA THR A 775 -3.43 -28.39 22.57
C THR A 775 -2.64 -27.49 23.51
N ASP A 776 -3.33 -26.73 24.34
CA ASP A 776 -2.75 -26.05 25.50
C ASP A 776 -1.79 -26.97 26.24
N GLN A 777 -0.62 -26.44 26.57
CA GLN A 777 0.41 -27.16 27.28
C GLN A 777 0.46 -26.68 28.73
N PRO A 778 0.66 -27.57 29.70
CA PRO A 778 0.75 -27.15 31.10
C PRO A 778 2.02 -26.33 31.33
N VAL A 779 1.85 -25.11 31.86
CA VAL A 779 2.96 -24.24 32.26
C VAL A 779 2.98 -24.13 33.78
N PRO A 780 4.04 -24.61 34.46
CA PRO A 780 4.18 -24.46 35.91
C PRO A 780 4.09 -22.99 36.33
N VAL A 781 3.46 -22.71 37.49
CA VAL A 781 3.22 -21.32 37.95
C VAL A 781 4.53 -20.53 38.05
N GLU A 782 5.60 -21.15 38.52
CA GLU A 782 6.93 -20.56 38.62
C GLU A 782 7.60 -20.27 37.27
N ARG A 783 7.08 -20.84 36.19
CA ARG A 783 7.53 -20.68 34.80
C ARG A 783 6.64 -19.71 34.01
N GLN A 784 5.48 -19.29 34.55
CA GLN A 784 4.55 -18.39 33.87
C GLN A 784 5.16 -16.99 33.67
N ARG A 785 4.97 -16.47 32.46
CA ARG A 785 5.47 -15.19 31.96
C ARG A 785 4.34 -14.19 31.75
N ASP A 786 3.11 -14.65 31.54
CA ASP A 786 1.94 -13.77 31.47
C ASP A 786 1.69 -13.08 32.81
N TYR A 787 1.87 -11.76 32.83
CA TYR A 787 1.75 -10.96 34.05
C TYR A 787 0.28 -10.81 34.49
N PHE A 788 -0.70 -10.99 33.58
CA PHE A 788 -2.12 -11.06 33.95
C PHE A 788 -2.38 -12.12 35.02
N ALA A 789 -1.71 -13.28 34.95
CA ALA A 789 -1.87 -14.35 35.93
C ALA A 789 -1.36 -13.99 37.34
N ARG A 790 -0.55 -12.94 37.45
CA ARG A 790 0.02 -12.47 38.73
C ARG A 790 -0.88 -11.45 39.43
N THR A 791 -1.85 -10.90 38.71
CA THR A 791 -2.90 -10.06 39.29
C THR A 791 -3.83 -10.91 40.16
N HIS A 792 -4.51 -10.28 41.11
CA HIS A 792 -5.44 -10.99 41.99
C HIS A 792 -6.59 -11.56 41.16
N GLY A 793 -6.71 -12.89 41.06
CA GLY A 793 -7.82 -13.55 40.35
C GLY A 793 -7.61 -13.71 38.83
N GLY A 794 -6.46 -13.27 38.29
CA GLY A 794 -6.13 -13.40 36.88
C GLY A 794 -5.82 -14.84 36.45
N VAL A 795 -5.97 -15.10 35.14
CA VAL A 795 -5.71 -16.40 34.50
C VAL A 795 -4.58 -16.24 33.48
N SER A 796 -3.65 -17.20 33.45
CA SER A 796 -2.53 -17.19 32.50
C SER A 796 -2.96 -17.63 31.10
N ARG A 797 -2.51 -16.87 30.10
CA ARG A 797 -2.58 -17.19 28.67
C ARG A 797 -1.37 -18.03 28.19
N ASP A 798 -0.35 -18.23 29.04
CA ASP A 798 0.86 -18.98 28.67
C ASP A 798 0.61 -20.42 28.14
N PRO A 799 -0.41 -21.17 28.60
CA PRO A 799 -0.68 -22.51 28.05
C PRO A 799 -0.94 -22.55 26.55
N SER A 800 -1.50 -21.49 25.97
CA SER A 800 -1.71 -21.37 24.53
C SER A 800 -0.51 -20.76 23.81
N ARG A 801 0.50 -20.26 24.53
CA ARG A 801 1.68 -19.53 24.01
C ARG A 801 2.97 -20.33 24.03
N THR A 802 2.95 -21.62 24.31
CA THR A 802 4.17 -22.46 24.36
C THR A 802 4.87 -22.61 23.00
N PRO A 803 6.20 -22.86 22.97
CA PRO A 803 6.96 -22.89 21.72
C PRO A 803 6.52 -23.95 20.70
N LEU A 804 6.62 -23.61 19.41
CA LEU A 804 6.27 -24.47 18.29
C LEU A 804 7.27 -25.65 18.17
N PRO A 805 6.80 -26.90 18.20
CA PRO A 805 7.67 -28.07 18.05
C PRO A 805 7.98 -28.33 16.57
N TRP A 806 9.22 -28.06 16.16
CA TRP A 806 9.73 -28.29 14.80
C TRP A 806 10.17 -29.73 14.54
N THR A 807 10.79 -30.38 15.53
CA THR A 807 11.37 -31.73 15.42
C THR A 807 11.11 -32.54 16.69
N GLY A 808 11.42 -33.84 16.68
CA GLY A 808 11.40 -34.69 17.88
C GLY A 808 12.66 -34.57 18.75
N GLY A 809 13.54 -33.60 18.47
CA GLY A 809 14.84 -33.43 19.15
C GLY A 809 14.77 -32.64 20.46
N VAL A 810 15.94 -32.20 20.93
CA VAL A 810 16.08 -31.32 22.11
C VAL A 810 15.20 -30.08 21.94
N ASN A 811 14.42 -29.75 22.97
CA ASN A 811 13.47 -28.63 22.98
C ASN A 811 12.54 -28.60 21.75
N GLY A 812 12.18 -29.76 21.21
CA GLY A 812 11.35 -29.82 19.99
C GLY A 812 11.98 -29.15 18.76
N GLY A 813 13.29 -28.91 18.74
CA GLY A 813 13.95 -28.14 17.68
C GLY A 813 13.61 -26.64 17.65
N PHE A 814 12.94 -26.11 18.68
CA PHE A 814 12.63 -24.68 18.80
C PHE A 814 13.87 -23.84 19.08
N SER A 815 14.74 -24.30 19.99
CA SER A 815 15.91 -23.58 20.48
C SER A 815 17.05 -24.53 20.85
N SER A 816 18.29 -24.05 20.71
CA SER A 816 19.50 -24.76 21.17
C SER A 816 19.88 -24.47 22.64
N ALA A 817 19.21 -23.53 23.30
CA ALA A 817 19.44 -23.19 24.70
C ALA A 817 19.11 -24.37 25.65
N ALA A 818 19.55 -24.31 26.90
CA ALA A 818 19.10 -25.30 27.89
C ALA A 818 17.60 -25.11 28.16
N GLU A 819 16.85 -26.20 28.40
CA GLU A 819 15.39 -26.17 28.66
C GLU A 819 14.98 -25.12 29.71
N LYS A 820 15.75 -25.02 30.79
CA LYS A 820 15.53 -24.06 31.87
C LYS A 820 15.67 -22.58 31.45
N GLN A 821 16.33 -22.32 30.33
CA GLN A 821 16.55 -20.98 29.76
C GLN A 821 15.46 -20.61 28.77
N LEU A 822 14.70 -21.59 28.26
CA LEU A 822 13.57 -21.30 27.39
C LEU A 822 12.63 -20.33 28.08
N TRP A 823 11.98 -19.44 27.35
CA TRP A 823 11.05 -18.50 27.96
C TRP A 823 9.81 -19.21 28.54
N LEU A 824 9.27 -20.18 27.78
CA LEU A 824 8.25 -21.15 28.16
C LEU A 824 8.68 -22.60 27.84
N PRO A 825 8.16 -23.61 28.56
CA PRO A 825 8.44 -25.01 28.28
C PRO A 825 7.84 -25.45 26.94
N VAL A 826 8.53 -26.37 26.25
CA VAL A 826 8.02 -27.00 25.01
C VAL A 826 6.95 -28.04 25.31
N ALA A 827 6.13 -28.36 24.31
CA ALA A 827 5.07 -29.35 24.43
C ALA A 827 5.59 -30.73 24.89
N HIS A 828 4.81 -31.45 25.70
CA HIS A 828 5.23 -32.76 26.22
C HIS A 828 5.28 -33.86 25.14
N ASP A 829 4.43 -33.76 24.13
CA ASP A 829 4.29 -34.77 23.06
C ASP A 829 5.10 -34.42 21.80
N VAL A 830 6.23 -33.70 21.95
CA VAL A 830 7.12 -33.31 20.84
C VAL A 830 7.60 -34.48 19.98
N ALA A 831 7.55 -35.72 20.46
CA ALA A 831 7.94 -36.89 19.67
C ALA A 831 7.01 -37.18 18.48
N THR A 832 5.71 -36.85 18.60
CA THR A 832 4.69 -37.13 17.58
C THR A 832 4.01 -35.87 17.06
N LEU A 833 3.87 -34.85 17.91
CA LEU A 833 3.19 -33.60 17.59
C LEU A 833 4.20 -32.51 17.23
N ASN A 834 4.97 -32.72 16.16
CA ASN A 834 5.95 -31.77 15.64
C ASN A 834 5.90 -31.68 14.10
N VAL A 835 6.45 -30.61 13.53
CA VAL A 835 6.46 -30.36 12.08
C VAL A 835 7.07 -31.52 11.30
N GLU A 836 8.27 -31.98 11.67
CA GLU A 836 8.99 -33.06 10.98
C GLU A 836 8.19 -34.37 10.92
N ALA A 837 7.56 -34.77 12.03
CA ALA A 837 6.74 -35.97 12.11
C ALA A 837 5.46 -35.83 11.30
N GLN A 838 4.74 -34.71 11.40
CA GLN A 838 3.50 -34.50 10.67
C GLN A 838 3.71 -34.32 9.16
N LEU A 839 4.88 -33.86 8.73
CA LEU A 839 5.24 -33.87 7.30
C LEU A 839 5.36 -35.30 6.75
N ARG A 840 5.75 -36.28 7.56
CA ARG A 840 5.86 -37.69 7.12
C ARG A 840 4.51 -38.42 7.11
N ASP A 841 3.56 -38.00 7.93
CA ASP A 841 2.24 -38.61 8.01
C ASP A 841 1.25 -37.93 7.04
N PRO A 842 0.77 -38.61 5.98
CA PRO A 842 -0.19 -38.05 5.02
C PRO A 842 -1.57 -37.73 5.64
N ALA A 843 -1.91 -38.30 6.80
CA ALA A 843 -3.18 -38.07 7.48
C ALA A 843 -3.12 -36.94 8.53
N SER A 844 -1.94 -36.36 8.76
CA SER A 844 -1.70 -35.37 9.82
C SER A 844 -2.53 -34.09 9.68
N MET A 845 -2.61 -33.30 10.75
CA MET A 845 -3.25 -31.98 10.72
C MET A 845 -2.49 -31.05 9.75
N LEU A 846 -1.16 -31.08 9.78
CA LEU A 846 -0.34 -30.23 8.91
C LEU A 846 -0.59 -30.51 7.43
N ARG A 847 -0.73 -31.78 7.04
CA ARG A 847 -1.05 -32.16 5.66
C ARG A 847 -2.44 -31.71 5.25
N LEU A 848 -3.41 -31.74 6.17
CA LEU A 848 -4.75 -31.21 5.94
C LEU A 848 -4.72 -29.69 5.66
N TYR A 849 -4.05 -28.90 6.49
CA TYR A 849 -3.93 -27.45 6.29
C TYR A 849 -3.24 -27.11 4.95
N ARG A 850 -2.13 -27.79 4.62
CA ARG A 850 -1.47 -27.62 3.32
C ARG A 850 -2.37 -27.96 2.14
N ALA A 851 -3.18 -29.03 2.26
CA ALA A 851 -4.13 -29.40 1.21
C ALA A 851 -5.25 -28.36 1.05
N LEU A 852 -5.78 -27.85 2.17
CA LEU A 852 -6.82 -26.82 2.17
C LEU A 852 -6.32 -25.49 1.59
N ALA A 853 -5.13 -25.02 1.99
CA ALA A 853 -4.54 -23.80 1.47
C ALA A 853 -4.29 -23.90 -0.05
N ARG A 854 -3.75 -25.02 -0.54
CA ARG A 854 -3.59 -25.28 -1.98
C ARG A 854 -4.93 -25.30 -2.71
N LEU A 855 -5.93 -25.97 -2.15
CA LEU A 855 -7.27 -26.03 -2.73
C LEU A 855 -7.90 -24.64 -2.82
N ARG A 856 -7.75 -23.82 -1.77
CA ARG A 856 -8.20 -22.44 -1.73
C ARG A 856 -7.51 -21.59 -2.79
N HIS A 857 -6.18 -21.68 -2.91
CA HIS A 857 -5.40 -20.92 -3.90
C HIS A 857 -5.73 -21.30 -5.35
N ALA A 858 -6.06 -22.56 -5.59
CA ALA A 858 -6.44 -23.06 -6.91
C ALA A 858 -7.90 -22.76 -7.31
N SER A 859 -8.74 -22.30 -6.38
CA SER A 859 -10.18 -22.12 -6.60
C SER A 859 -10.59 -20.65 -6.45
N PRO A 860 -10.92 -19.96 -7.56
CA PRO A 860 -11.55 -18.64 -7.51
C PRO A 860 -12.77 -18.59 -6.58
N ALA A 861 -13.57 -19.67 -6.56
CA ALA A 861 -14.75 -19.78 -5.70
C ALA A 861 -14.38 -19.73 -4.21
N LEU A 862 -13.34 -20.47 -3.78
CA LEU A 862 -12.91 -20.46 -2.38
C LEU A 862 -12.17 -19.17 -2.00
N ARG A 863 -11.36 -18.62 -2.92
CA ARG A 863 -10.53 -17.45 -2.64
C ARG A 863 -11.35 -16.16 -2.52
N ARG A 864 -12.26 -15.89 -3.47
CA ARG A 864 -13.01 -14.62 -3.56
C ARG A 864 -14.49 -14.78 -3.94
N GLY A 865 -14.95 -16.00 -4.20
CA GLY A 865 -16.32 -16.25 -4.62
C GLY A 865 -17.37 -15.97 -3.56
N SER A 866 -18.61 -15.84 -4.02
CA SER A 866 -19.80 -15.72 -3.17
C SER A 866 -19.94 -16.92 -2.22
N ILE A 867 -20.71 -16.73 -1.15
CA ILE A 867 -21.09 -17.79 -0.21
C ILE A 867 -22.61 -17.84 -0.08
N ALA A 868 -23.19 -19.04 -0.08
CA ALA A 868 -24.60 -19.24 0.19
C ALA A 868 -24.80 -20.47 1.06
N PHE A 869 -25.43 -20.30 2.21
CA PHE A 869 -25.64 -21.39 3.14
C PHE A 869 -27.01 -22.05 2.91
N ALA A 870 -27.00 -23.34 2.58
CA ALA A 870 -28.21 -24.13 2.30
C ALA A 870 -27.92 -25.64 2.48
N GLY A 871 -28.97 -26.45 2.66
CA GLY A 871 -28.86 -27.92 2.71
C GLY A 871 -28.27 -28.51 4.00
N GLY A 872 -28.10 -27.70 5.05
CA GLY A 872 -27.62 -28.16 6.36
C GLY A 872 -28.70 -28.86 7.20
N THR A 873 -28.29 -29.47 8.31
CA THR A 873 -29.16 -30.07 9.33
C THR A 873 -28.79 -29.52 10.71
N GLU A 874 -29.44 -29.99 11.79
CA GLU A 874 -29.04 -29.63 13.16
C GLU A 874 -27.59 -30.06 13.50
N SER A 875 -27.06 -31.07 12.80
CA SER A 875 -25.73 -31.64 13.02
C SER A 875 -24.70 -31.20 11.97
N VAL A 876 -25.15 -30.75 10.80
CA VAL A 876 -24.30 -30.49 9.63
C VAL A 876 -24.45 -29.05 9.16
N LEU A 877 -23.36 -28.29 9.20
CA LEU A 877 -23.28 -26.99 8.55
C LEU A 877 -22.92 -27.20 7.07
N ALA A 878 -23.71 -26.61 6.17
CA ALA A 878 -23.54 -26.75 4.72
C ALA A 878 -23.65 -25.41 4.00
N TYR A 879 -22.77 -25.19 3.02
CA TYR A 879 -22.78 -24.00 2.18
C TYR A 879 -22.07 -24.20 0.86
N THR A 880 -22.40 -23.36 -0.12
CA THR A 880 -21.75 -23.32 -1.42
C THR A 880 -20.83 -22.11 -1.54
N ARG A 881 -19.79 -22.26 -2.36
CA ARG A 881 -18.91 -21.18 -2.81
C ARG A 881 -18.95 -21.13 -4.33
N ALA A 882 -19.07 -19.94 -4.92
CA ALA A 882 -19.18 -19.81 -6.37
C ALA A 882 -18.49 -18.56 -6.93
N ALA A 883 -17.74 -18.75 -8.03
CA ALA A 883 -17.17 -17.69 -8.86
C ALA A 883 -17.07 -18.15 -10.33
N GLY A 884 -17.85 -17.54 -11.23
CA GLY A 884 -17.92 -17.97 -12.62
C GLY A 884 -18.36 -19.43 -12.75
N GLY A 885 -17.58 -20.25 -13.46
CA GLY A 885 -17.82 -21.70 -13.58
C GLY A 885 -17.28 -22.54 -12.41
N ASP A 886 -16.53 -21.94 -11.49
CA ASP A 886 -16.01 -22.64 -10.31
C ASP A 886 -17.06 -22.67 -9.20
N ARG A 887 -17.51 -23.87 -8.80
CA ARG A 887 -18.52 -24.08 -7.75
C ARG A 887 -18.07 -25.17 -6.78
N LYS A 888 -18.18 -24.89 -5.49
CA LYS A 888 -17.86 -25.82 -4.40
C LYS A 888 -19.05 -25.97 -3.45
N LEU A 889 -19.27 -27.18 -2.94
CA LEU A 889 -20.17 -27.48 -1.83
C LEU A 889 -19.32 -27.94 -0.64
N VAL A 890 -19.52 -27.33 0.52
CA VAL A 890 -18.84 -27.65 1.77
C VAL A 890 -19.85 -28.21 2.75
N LEU A 891 -19.54 -29.36 3.36
CA LEU A 891 -20.37 -30.01 4.38
C LEU A 891 -19.52 -30.32 5.60
N LEU A 892 -19.99 -29.94 6.79
CA LEU A 892 -19.25 -30.03 8.05
C LEU A 892 -20.11 -30.73 9.12
N ASN A 893 -19.81 -31.98 9.44
CA ASN A 893 -20.48 -32.68 10.55
C ASN A 893 -19.86 -32.26 11.90
N LEU A 894 -20.61 -31.48 12.68
CA LEU A 894 -20.13 -30.92 13.95
C LEU A 894 -20.40 -31.82 15.15
N THR A 895 -20.78 -33.08 14.91
CA THR A 895 -21.09 -34.06 15.95
C THR A 895 -20.14 -35.24 15.94
N ASP A 896 -20.16 -36.02 17.01
CA ASP A 896 -19.42 -37.26 17.19
C ASP A 896 -20.17 -38.50 16.63
N ARG A 897 -21.24 -38.28 15.85
CA ARG A 897 -22.04 -39.35 15.23
C ARG A 897 -22.12 -39.14 13.71
N PRO A 898 -22.25 -40.21 12.91
CA PRO A 898 -22.53 -40.06 11.49
C PRO A 898 -23.81 -39.26 11.25
N ALA A 899 -23.83 -38.49 10.16
CA ALA A 899 -24.98 -37.69 9.75
C ALA A 899 -25.21 -37.87 8.25
N THR A 900 -26.48 -37.88 7.84
CA THR A 900 -26.86 -37.99 6.43
C THR A 900 -27.47 -36.68 5.96
N VAL A 901 -27.08 -36.23 4.77
CA VAL A 901 -27.62 -35.03 4.12
C VAL A 901 -28.07 -35.33 2.70
N PRO A 902 -29.18 -34.74 2.22
CA PRO A 902 -29.57 -34.85 0.82
C PRO A 902 -28.68 -33.94 -0.04
N LEU A 903 -28.10 -34.49 -1.11
CA LEU A 903 -27.35 -33.77 -2.13
C LEU A 903 -28.19 -33.55 -3.38
N SER A 904 -28.18 -32.32 -3.90
CA SER A 904 -28.75 -31.97 -5.21
C SER A 904 -27.71 -32.00 -6.34
N VAL A 905 -26.47 -32.39 -6.06
CA VAL A 905 -25.32 -32.19 -6.97
C VAL A 905 -24.65 -33.51 -7.36
N ASP A 906 -24.17 -33.57 -8.59
CA ASP A 906 -23.16 -34.54 -9.03
C ASP A 906 -21.78 -33.87 -9.05
N GLY A 907 -20.74 -34.60 -8.69
CA GLY A 907 -19.40 -34.04 -8.65
C GLY A 907 -18.33 -34.94 -8.04
N ARG A 908 -17.33 -34.30 -7.42
CA ARG A 908 -16.18 -35.00 -6.82
C ARG A 908 -15.83 -34.44 -5.46
N VAL A 909 -15.69 -35.31 -4.47
CA VAL A 909 -15.07 -34.94 -3.18
C VAL A 909 -13.60 -34.66 -3.44
N LEU A 910 -13.18 -33.40 -3.32
CA LEU A 910 -11.79 -32.97 -3.46
C LEU A 910 -11.00 -33.17 -2.18
N LEU A 911 -11.68 -33.08 -1.03
CA LEU A 911 -11.08 -33.17 0.30
C LEU A 911 -12.07 -33.79 1.29
N SER A 912 -11.57 -34.65 2.18
CA SER A 912 -12.27 -35.23 3.34
C SER A 912 -11.33 -35.22 4.54
N THR A 913 -11.84 -34.91 5.74
CA THR A 913 -11.01 -34.93 6.96
C THR A 913 -10.70 -36.34 7.48
N VAL A 914 -11.45 -37.36 7.05
CA VAL A 914 -11.34 -38.75 7.52
C VAL A 914 -10.82 -39.73 6.46
N SER A 915 -10.79 -39.34 5.19
CA SER A 915 -10.30 -40.17 4.09
C SER A 915 -9.44 -39.37 3.10
N VAL A 916 -8.47 -40.04 2.49
CA VAL A 916 -7.56 -39.43 1.51
C VAL A 916 -7.95 -39.85 0.11
N GLY A 917 -8.03 -38.88 -0.81
CA GLY A 917 -8.22 -39.12 -2.24
C GLY A 917 -9.50 -38.51 -2.82
N ILE A 918 -9.50 -38.32 -4.13
CA ILE A 918 -10.66 -37.80 -4.87
C ILE A 918 -11.63 -38.94 -5.15
N ARG A 919 -12.90 -38.76 -4.82
CA ARG A 919 -13.97 -39.75 -5.08
C ARG A 919 -15.20 -39.11 -5.72
N PRO A 920 -15.87 -39.79 -6.67
CA PRO A 920 -17.10 -39.28 -7.27
C PRO A 920 -18.23 -39.26 -6.24
N VAL A 921 -19.15 -38.31 -6.39
CA VAL A 921 -20.40 -38.22 -5.64
C VAL A 921 -21.54 -37.91 -6.62
N ALA A 922 -22.72 -38.44 -6.34
CA ALA A 922 -23.92 -38.23 -7.13
C ALA A 922 -25.05 -37.70 -6.24
N ALA A 923 -26.04 -37.05 -6.85
CA ALA A 923 -27.22 -36.57 -6.14
C ALA A 923 -27.96 -37.72 -5.44
N GLY A 924 -28.45 -37.48 -4.23
CA GLY A 924 -29.04 -38.50 -3.35
C GLY A 924 -28.65 -38.32 -1.89
N GLU A 925 -28.78 -39.38 -1.09
CA GLU A 925 -28.36 -39.38 0.31
C GLU A 925 -26.83 -39.51 0.42
N PHE A 926 -26.19 -38.58 1.12
CA PHE A 926 -24.75 -38.60 1.39
C PHE A 926 -24.48 -38.70 2.88
N GLU A 927 -23.74 -39.73 3.27
CA GLU A 927 -23.36 -39.99 4.66
C GLU A 927 -21.99 -39.37 4.96
N LEU A 928 -21.94 -38.54 6.00
CA LEU A 928 -20.74 -38.00 6.63
C LEU A 928 -20.44 -38.83 7.88
N ALA A 929 -19.20 -39.27 8.03
CA ALA A 929 -18.75 -39.88 9.28
C ALA A 929 -18.79 -38.86 10.44
N ALA A 930 -18.67 -39.37 11.67
CA ALA A 930 -18.51 -38.53 12.87
C ALA A 930 -17.31 -37.58 12.72
N GLY A 931 -17.53 -36.27 12.88
CA GLY A 931 -16.49 -35.26 12.70
C GLY A 931 -15.90 -35.20 11.28
N GLU A 932 -16.62 -35.65 10.26
CA GLU A 932 -16.18 -35.51 8.87
C GLU A 932 -16.57 -34.14 8.31
N ALA A 933 -15.61 -33.51 7.64
CA ALA A 933 -15.84 -32.39 6.75
C ALA A 933 -15.40 -32.75 5.34
N VAL A 934 -16.17 -32.35 4.33
CA VAL A 934 -15.86 -32.56 2.92
C VAL A 934 -16.00 -31.28 2.11
N VAL A 935 -15.14 -31.16 1.08
CA VAL A 935 -15.25 -30.14 0.04
C VAL A 935 -15.50 -30.86 -1.29
N ILE A 936 -16.62 -30.55 -1.93
CA ILE A 936 -17.08 -31.17 -3.18
C ILE A 936 -16.96 -30.15 -4.31
N ASP A 937 -16.35 -30.54 -5.42
CA ASP A 937 -16.42 -29.85 -6.71
C ASP A 937 -17.74 -30.17 -7.38
N VAL A 938 -18.54 -29.15 -7.71
CA VAL A 938 -19.87 -29.33 -8.30
C VAL A 938 -19.74 -29.34 -9.82
N GLU A 939 -19.94 -30.50 -10.43
CA GLU A 939 -19.93 -30.66 -11.89
C GLU A 939 -21.32 -30.39 -12.49
N ARG A 940 -22.38 -30.73 -11.74
CA ARG A 940 -23.77 -30.48 -12.11
C ARG A 940 -24.63 -30.25 -10.87
N ASP A 941 -25.50 -29.23 -10.92
CA ASP A 941 -26.51 -28.98 -9.89
C ASP A 941 -27.91 -29.23 -10.46
N HIS A 942 -28.69 -30.09 -9.81
CA HIS A 942 -30.05 -30.43 -10.23
C HIS A 942 -31.11 -29.50 -9.62
N ALA A 943 -30.73 -28.55 -8.75
CA ALA A 943 -31.63 -27.56 -8.18
C ALA A 943 -31.86 -26.32 -9.10
N ASP A 944 -31.03 -26.14 -10.14
CA ASP A 944 -31.12 -25.04 -11.10
C ASP A 944 -32.13 -25.32 -12.26
N HIS A 945 -32.97 -26.36 -12.14
CA HIS A 945 -33.89 -26.86 -13.18
C HIS A 945 -35.36 -26.90 -12.75
#